data_AF-A0A146F6Y9-F1
#
_entry.id   AF-A0A146F6Y9-F1
#
_cell.length_a   1.000
_cell.length_b   1.000
_cell.length_c   1.000
_cell.angle_alpha   90.00
_cell.angle_beta   90.00
_cell.angle_gamma   90.00
#
_symmetry.space_group_name_H-M   'P 1'
#
loop_
_entity.id
_entity.type
_entity.pdbx_description
1 polymer ?
#
loop_
_entity_poly.entity_id
_entity_poly.type
_entity_poly.pdbx_seq_one_letter_code
_entity_poly.pdbx_strand_id
1 'polypeptide(L)'
;MGDASEPRSPSLLQVLQQTRNVILSETDIDALRAQDHPREANALTDVLAISQQPTEIGGLGLSAADSLTPEQEAEITFLVTAWLEALNSADRARAPPVPLAVRPPGRRGMTLSEKIFALHDIDRKGSVAPGELIRVDVDWVIASEASWQGMERTYERLGKPGIYRNDRFWLAGDHVVDPRVNENPKVKALIDASERAKRVFKMTDYQGMNYTILHTEFYRERAQPGMVVVGSDSHTCSSGALGCLAIGLGAADVTLPLVTGETWFKVPESVNIRLVGAPKPGIGGKDTILYILQQLKRNTVAADRIVEFTGPGVKHLSCDARFAISNMTTEFGGITGVFVPDQITEEFIQKRRLPRHKNTSVYFKPDDDAEYAETHEIDLGEVRSFLAKYPNPDDVVPVTEQEGMHLDGCFIGACTTAEEDLILGALVLEQGFQRGMKPVSQGKRKVVPGSVPILHRLREVGLAQIYEDAGFEIGIPGCSYCVGMSADQAGPGEVWISSQNRNFENRMGKDVKSSEVDTSETADSSSSDVMTGKVQRLGDFIDTDALAPAQFLIGMSDNKIAGEHCLEHTHPEFRQRVKDGFNIVVAGKAFGCGSSREQAVMALLGCGVQCVIAKSYSFIFQRNMPSLGLLGITLTDEAFYDVAEDGNEISIDFKTKVIDVDGKQFRFQLSQMERELFQHGGIASAFQKFGNRLFEQMTRPKNLGSAKSLALHGSGESAGPHAGLQW
;
A
#
# COMPACT_ATOMS: atom_id res chain seq x y z
N MET A 1 9.36 49.02 -50.38
CA MET A 1 9.12 49.17 -48.92
C MET A 1 7.79 48.50 -48.62
N GLY A 2 7.66 47.86 -47.46
CA GLY A 2 6.47 47.09 -47.12
C GLY A 2 6.55 45.65 -47.64
N ASP A 3 7.39 44.85 -47.01
CA ASP A 3 7.01 43.48 -46.68
C ASP A 3 7.24 43.34 -45.17
N ALA A 4 6.21 42.97 -44.43
CA ALA A 4 6.21 42.97 -42.98
C ALA A 4 6.38 41.52 -42.52
N SER A 5 7.63 41.09 -42.36
CA SER A 5 7.92 39.79 -41.78
C SER A 5 7.33 39.70 -40.38
N GLU A 6 6.28 38.90 -40.22
CA GLU A 6 5.75 38.55 -38.91
C GLU A 6 6.90 38.03 -38.04
N PRO A 7 6.98 38.43 -36.75
CA PRO A 7 7.97 37.88 -35.85
C PRO A 7 7.67 36.39 -35.68
N ARG A 8 8.50 35.53 -36.30
CA ARG A 8 8.39 34.08 -36.11
C ARG A 8 8.47 33.78 -34.61
N SER A 9 7.44 33.12 -34.10
CA SER A 9 7.39 32.63 -32.72
C SER A 9 8.71 31.91 -32.38
N PRO A 10 9.36 32.23 -31.24
CA PRO A 10 10.54 31.50 -30.81
C PRO A 10 10.19 30.02 -30.65
N SER A 11 11.05 29.12 -31.14
CA SER A 11 10.85 27.69 -30.90
C SER A 11 10.91 27.37 -29.41
N LEU A 12 10.26 26.30 -28.98
CA LEU A 12 10.34 25.77 -27.61
C LEU A 12 11.80 25.68 -27.12
N LEU A 13 12.74 25.32 -27.99
CA LEU A 13 14.17 25.27 -27.67
C LEU A 13 14.78 26.66 -27.36
N GLN A 14 14.31 27.72 -28.02
CA GLN A 14 14.78 29.10 -27.77
C GLN A 14 14.21 29.67 -26.47
N VAL A 15 12.93 29.40 -26.16
CA VAL A 15 12.32 29.76 -24.86
C VAL A 15 13.02 29.02 -23.72
N LEU A 16 13.24 27.70 -23.87
CA LEU A 16 13.98 26.89 -22.88
C LEU A 16 15.48 27.24 -22.78
N GLN A 17 16.05 27.96 -23.76
CA GLN A 17 17.40 28.51 -23.68
C GLN A 17 17.46 29.86 -22.94
N GLN A 18 16.36 30.61 -22.92
CA GLN A 18 16.24 31.85 -22.14
C GLN A 18 15.99 31.55 -20.65
N THR A 19 15.08 30.62 -20.34
CA THR A 19 14.81 30.17 -18.95
C THR A 19 15.92 29.32 -18.32
N ARG A 20 17.05 29.11 -19.00
CA ARG A 20 18.27 28.55 -18.37
C ARG A 20 19.08 29.58 -17.57
N ASN A 21 18.85 30.88 -17.79
CA ASN A 21 19.62 31.96 -17.16
C ASN A 21 18.76 32.91 -16.31
N VAL A 22 17.46 32.63 -16.17
CA VAL A 22 16.50 33.43 -15.40
C VAL A 22 15.50 32.48 -14.74
N ILE A 23 15.06 32.77 -13.52
CA ILE A 23 13.96 32.07 -12.84
C ILE A 23 12.73 32.03 -13.77
N LEU A 24 12.07 30.88 -13.87
CA LEU A 24 10.82 30.70 -14.64
C LEU A 24 9.82 31.80 -14.27
N SER A 25 9.56 32.74 -15.18
CA SER A 25 8.58 33.79 -14.93
C SER A 25 7.20 33.38 -15.42
N GLU A 26 6.15 33.91 -14.78
CA GLU A 26 4.77 33.74 -15.25
C GLU A 26 4.61 34.22 -16.70
N THR A 27 5.37 35.24 -17.10
CA THR A 27 5.45 35.76 -18.47
C THR A 27 5.91 34.71 -19.49
N ASP A 28 6.92 33.90 -19.16
CA ASP A 28 7.44 32.86 -20.06
C ASP A 28 6.44 31.71 -20.19
N ILE A 29 5.77 31.38 -19.09
CA ILE A 29 4.73 30.36 -19.01
C ILE A 29 3.50 30.77 -19.84
N ASP A 30 3.03 32.01 -19.71
CA ASP A 30 1.91 32.52 -20.51
C ASP A 30 2.30 32.74 -21.98
N ALA A 31 3.56 33.06 -22.28
CA ALA A 31 4.08 33.06 -23.63
C ALA A 31 4.02 31.66 -24.27
N LEU A 32 4.27 30.58 -23.51
CA LEU A 32 4.10 29.20 -24.00
C LEU A 32 2.61 28.86 -24.21
N ARG A 33 1.70 29.30 -23.32
CA ARG A 33 0.24 29.14 -23.53
C ARG A 33 -0.23 29.84 -24.81
N ALA A 34 0.27 31.05 -25.07
CA ALA A 34 -0.04 31.82 -26.27
C ALA A 34 0.57 31.23 -27.57
N GLN A 35 1.52 30.30 -27.46
CA GLN A 35 2.21 29.65 -28.58
C GLN A 35 1.79 28.18 -28.76
N ASP A 36 0.62 27.78 -28.25
CA ASP A 36 0.06 26.42 -28.36
C ASP A 36 0.91 25.32 -27.68
N HIS A 37 1.64 25.68 -26.62
CA HIS A 37 2.37 24.77 -25.73
C HIS A 37 1.76 24.71 -24.30
N PRO A 38 0.46 24.37 -24.15
CA PRO A 38 -0.23 24.43 -22.85
C PRO A 38 0.23 23.33 -21.87
N ARG A 39 0.75 22.20 -22.36
CA ARG A 39 1.21 21.09 -21.50
C ARG A 39 2.52 21.44 -20.82
N GLU A 40 3.45 21.98 -21.59
CA GLU A 40 4.75 22.49 -21.15
C GLU A 40 4.57 23.69 -20.21
N ALA A 41 3.67 24.63 -20.56
CA ALA A 41 3.33 25.75 -19.67
C ALA A 41 2.79 25.27 -18.31
N ASN A 42 1.89 24.28 -18.29
CA ASN A 42 1.35 23.75 -17.04
C ASN A 42 2.43 23.00 -16.23
N ALA A 43 3.27 22.19 -16.88
CA ALA A 43 4.40 21.52 -16.23
C ALA A 43 5.40 22.52 -15.60
N LEU A 44 5.68 23.64 -16.27
CA LEU A 44 6.49 24.73 -15.72
C LEU A 44 5.77 25.53 -14.63
N THR A 45 4.43 25.59 -14.64
CA THR A 45 3.63 26.16 -13.55
C THR A 45 3.76 25.33 -12.28
N ASP A 46 3.74 23.99 -12.39
CA ASP A 46 3.99 23.09 -11.26
C ASP A 46 5.42 23.26 -10.71
N VAL A 47 6.45 23.40 -11.57
CA VAL A 47 7.83 23.70 -11.13
C VAL A 47 7.91 25.05 -10.39
N LEU A 48 7.23 26.09 -10.91
CA LEU A 48 7.21 27.40 -10.27
C LEU A 48 6.52 27.35 -8.89
N ALA A 49 5.41 26.63 -8.78
CA ALA A 49 4.67 26.45 -7.53
C ALA A 49 5.42 25.60 -6.48
N ILE A 50 6.34 24.72 -6.89
CA ILE A 50 7.30 24.02 -6.00
C ILE A 50 8.45 24.96 -5.60
N SER A 51 8.91 25.81 -6.53
CA SER A 51 10.02 26.73 -6.29
C SER A 51 9.64 27.85 -5.30
N GLN A 52 8.43 28.40 -5.44
CA GLN A 52 7.88 29.46 -4.57
C GLN A 52 7.39 28.95 -3.20
N GLN A 53 7.21 27.65 -3.03
CA GLN A 53 6.74 27.06 -1.77
C GLN A 53 7.81 27.26 -0.67
N PRO A 54 7.43 27.67 0.56
CA PRO A 54 8.39 27.85 1.66
C PRO A 54 9.19 26.58 1.97
N THR A 55 10.46 26.76 2.37
CA THR A 55 11.37 25.64 2.67
C THR A 55 10.91 24.87 3.91
N GLU A 56 10.26 25.56 4.86
CA GLU A 56 9.65 25.01 6.07
C GLU A 56 8.52 24.02 5.79
N ILE A 57 7.98 24.00 4.56
CA ILE A 57 7.04 22.99 4.07
C ILE A 57 7.52 22.32 2.78
N GLY A 58 8.84 22.22 2.57
CA GLY A 58 9.44 21.38 1.53
C GLY A 58 9.41 21.91 0.09
N GLY A 59 9.37 23.23 -0.09
CA GLY A 59 9.70 23.89 -1.36
C GLY A 59 11.11 24.51 -1.35
N LEU A 60 11.39 25.41 -2.31
CA LEU A 60 12.69 26.10 -2.40
C LEU A 60 12.71 27.50 -1.78
N GLY A 61 11.55 28.07 -1.42
CA GLY A 61 11.40 29.38 -0.78
C GLY A 61 11.73 30.58 -1.67
N LEU A 62 11.68 30.43 -2.99
CA LEU A 62 12.19 31.41 -3.95
C LEU A 62 11.14 32.42 -4.42
N SER A 63 11.51 33.70 -4.45
CA SER A 63 10.77 34.74 -5.17
C SER A 63 11.34 34.98 -6.56
N ALA A 64 10.57 35.60 -7.45
CA ALA A 64 11.01 35.98 -8.80
C ALA A 64 12.09 37.10 -8.82
N ALA A 65 12.51 37.61 -7.67
CA ALA A 65 13.53 38.66 -7.54
C ALA A 65 14.88 38.15 -6.98
N ASP A 66 14.97 36.88 -6.58
CA ASP A 66 16.16 36.34 -5.92
C ASP A 66 17.27 35.93 -6.91
N SER A 67 18.52 36.04 -6.45
CA SER A 67 19.67 35.45 -7.14
C SER A 67 19.87 33.99 -6.68
N LEU A 68 19.70 33.03 -7.59
CA LEU A 68 19.86 31.61 -7.29
C LEU A 68 21.30 31.25 -6.88
N THR A 69 21.44 30.31 -5.95
CA THR A 69 22.72 29.59 -5.76
C THR A 69 22.88 28.48 -6.82
N PRO A 70 24.10 27.98 -7.08
CA PRO A 70 24.32 26.88 -8.04
C PRO A 70 23.53 25.61 -7.70
N GLU A 71 23.26 25.36 -6.42
CA GLU A 71 22.46 24.23 -5.94
C GLU A 71 20.97 24.41 -6.26
N GLN A 72 20.45 25.64 -6.12
CA GLN A 72 19.07 25.99 -6.48
C GLN A 72 18.87 25.95 -8.00
N GLU A 73 19.84 26.47 -8.78
CA GLU A 73 19.86 26.39 -10.24
C GLU A 73 19.85 24.92 -10.72
N ALA A 74 20.67 24.07 -10.08
CA ALA A 74 20.73 22.64 -10.38
C ALA A 74 19.43 21.89 -10.04
N GLU A 75 18.79 22.17 -8.91
CA GLU A 75 17.53 21.53 -8.53
C GLU A 75 16.35 22.01 -9.39
N ILE A 76 16.26 23.30 -9.73
CA ILE A 76 15.28 23.80 -10.72
C ILE A 76 15.51 23.15 -12.09
N THR A 77 16.76 23.06 -12.54
CA THR A 77 17.11 22.39 -13.80
C THR A 77 16.73 20.90 -13.78
N PHE A 78 16.92 20.23 -12.64
CA PHE A 78 16.45 18.85 -12.44
C PHE A 78 14.93 18.76 -12.53
N LEU A 79 14.20 19.62 -11.80
CA LEU A 79 12.72 19.64 -11.80
C LEU A 79 12.17 19.88 -13.20
N VAL A 80 12.65 20.89 -13.95
CA VAL A 80 12.23 21.11 -15.35
C VAL A 80 12.52 19.89 -16.22
N THR A 81 13.68 19.25 -16.04
CA THR A 81 14.06 18.04 -16.81
C THR A 81 13.21 16.81 -16.47
N ALA A 82 12.77 16.69 -15.22
CA ALA A 82 11.84 15.66 -14.76
C ALA A 82 10.43 15.90 -15.32
N TRP A 83 9.93 17.13 -15.22
CA TRP A 83 8.61 17.54 -15.66
C TRP A 83 8.43 17.46 -17.19
N LEU A 84 9.46 17.78 -17.98
CA LEU A 84 9.43 17.54 -19.42
C LEU A 84 9.50 16.04 -19.77
N GLU A 85 10.20 15.21 -18.99
CA GLU A 85 10.17 13.75 -19.18
C GLU A 85 8.84 13.12 -18.76
N ALA A 86 8.10 13.73 -17.84
CA ALA A 86 6.74 13.31 -17.51
C ALA A 86 5.80 13.47 -18.71
N LEU A 87 5.91 14.57 -19.47
CA LEU A 87 5.16 14.76 -20.72
C LEU A 87 5.55 13.71 -21.78
N ASN A 88 6.86 13.46 -21.97
CA ASN A 88 7.35 12.40 -22.85
C ASN A 88 6.82 11.00 -22.42
N SER A 89 6.75 10.74 -21.11
CA SER A 89 6.28 9.48 -20.56
C SER A 89 4.77 9.32 -20.73
N ALA A 90 3.99 10.39 -20.55
CA ALA A 90 2.57 10.43 -20.81
C ALA A 90 2.24 10.15 -22.29
N ASP A 91 3.06 10.62 -23.23
CA ASP A 91 2.86 10.41 -24.67
C ASP A 91 3.20 8.99 -25.13
N ARG A 92 4.05 8.27 -24.37
CA ARG A 92 4.32 6.84 -24.55
C ARG A 92 3.29 5.95 -23.84
N ALA A 93 2.59 6.49 -22.85
CA ALA A 93 1.63 5.76 -22.02
C ALA A 93 0.27 5.61 -22.71
N ARG A 94 -0.57 4.74 -22.16
CA ARG A 94 -1.93 4.54 -22.66
C ARG A 94 -2.83 5.71 -22.24
N ALA A 95 -3.50 6.34 -23.21
CA ALA A 95 -4.56 7.31 -22.90
C ALA A 95 -5.70 6.63 -22.12
N PRO A 96 -6.17 7.20 -20.99
CA PRO A 96 -7.26 6.61 -20.20
C PRO A 96 -8.58 6.58 -21.00
N PRO A 97 -9.46 5.59 -20.75
CA PRO A 97 -10.80 5.63 -21.30
C PRO A 97 -11.62 6.76 -20.67
N VAL A 98 -12.55 7.32 -21.43
CA VAL A 98 -13.60 8.21 -20.90
C VAL A 98 -14.66 7.33 -20.21
N PRO A 99 -15.23 7.71 -19.05
CA PRO A 99 -16.35 6.99 -18.43
C PRO A 99 -17.73 7.53 -18.85
N LEU A 100 -18.66 6.63 -19.19
CA LEU A 100 -20.07 6.95 -19.42
C LEU A 100 -20.73 7.55 -18.17
N ALA A 101 -21.52 8.60 -18.37
CA ALA A 101 -22.42 9.15 -17.36
C ALA A 101 -23.65 8.26 -17.05
N VAL A 102 -23.93 7.23 -17.86
CA VAL A 102 -25.09 6.33 -17.73
C VAL A 102 -24.69 4.89 -18.06
N ARG A 103 -25.17 3.93 -17.27
CA ARG A 103 -24.96 2.49 -17.48
C ARG A 103 -25.45 2.00 -18.86
N PRO A 104 -24.65 1.24 -19.63
CA PRO A 104 -25.12 0.56 -20.83
C PRO A 104 -26.26 -0.44 -20.53
N PRO A 105 -27.31 -0.52 -21.37
CA PRO A 105 -28.31 -1.57 -21.28
C PRO A 105 -27.67 -2.97 -21.29
N GLY A 106 -28.08 -3.84 -20.36
CA GLY A 106 -27.61 -5.23 -20.29
C GLY A 106 -26.30 -5.47 -19.54
N ARG A 107 -25.54 -4.44 -19.13
CA ARG A 107 -24.42 -4.61 -18.19
C ARG A 107 -24.94 -5.07 -16.82
N ARG A 108 -24.23 -5.99 -16.14
CA ARG A 108 -24.49 -6.35 -14.72
C ARG A 108 -24.39 -5.13 -13.80
N GLY A 109 -25.00 -5.18 -12.62
CA GLY A 109 -24.69 -4.24 -11.54
C GLY A 109 -23.22 -4.39 -11.13
N MET A 110 -22.57 -3.27 -10.80
CA MET A 110 -21.19 -3.26 -10.30
C MET A 110 -21.05 -2.38 -9.06
N THR A 111 -20.24 -2.85 -8.12
CA THR A 111 -19.80 -2.09 -6.94
C THR A 111 -18.92 -0.91 -7.34
N LEU A 112 -18.52 -0.06 -6.38
CA LEU A 112 -17.57 1.02 -6.66
C LEU A 112 -16.23 0.46 -7.17
N SER A 113 -15.74 -0.58 -6.52
CA SER A 113 -14.46 -1.24 -6.80
C SER A 113 -14.47 -1.92 -8.15
N GLU A 114 -15.57 -2.60 -8.51
CA GLU A 114 -15.74 -3.18 -9.85
C GLU A 114 -15.79 -2.10 -10.94
N LYS A 115 -16.40 -0.93 -10.69
CA LYS A 115 -16.37 0.21 -11.64
C LYS A 115 -14.96 0.77 -11.81
N ILE A 116 -14.18 0.88 -10.73
CA ILE A 116 -12.78 1.33 -10.79
C ILE A 116 -11.92 0.32 -11.56
N PHE A 117 -12.06 -0.99 -11.28
CA PHE A 117 -11.38 -2.03 -12.04
C PHE A 117 -11.78 -2.03 -13.53
N ALA A 118 -13.07 -1.86 -13.86
CA ALA A 118 -13.53 -1.80 -15.25
C ALA A 118 -13.03 -0.56 -16.02
N LEU A 119 -12.77 0.56 -15.33
CA LEU A 119 -12.11 1.73 -15.92
C LEU A 119 -10.63 1.47 -16.24
N HIS A 120 -9.96 0.66 -15.43
CA HIS A 120 -8.53 0.37 -15.55
C HIS A 120 -8.20 -0.90 -16.34
N ASP A 121 -9.20 -1.72 -16.68
CA ASP A 121 -9.06 -2.95 -17.46
C ASP A 121 -8.32 -2.69 -18.78
N ILE A 122 -7.12 -3.28 -18.88
CA ILE A 122 -6.23 -3.20 -20.02
C ILE A 122 -6.84 -3.84 -21.27
N ASP A 123 -7.72 -4.83 -21.12
CA ASP A 123 -8.41 -5.49 -22.23
C ASP A 123 -9.70 -4.74 -22.64
N ARG A 124 -10.14 -3.76 -21.82
CA ARG A 124 -11.30 -2.89 -22.02
C ARG A 124 -12.59 -3.64 -22.36
N LYS A 125 -13.14 -4.36 -21.36
CA LYS A 125 -14.43 -5.07 -21.44
C LYS A 125 -15.65 -4.23 -21.05
N GLY A 126 -15.49 -3.20 -20.22
CA GLY A 126 -16.57 -2.29 -19.77
C GLY A 126 -17.44 -2.83 -18.63
N SER A 127 -17.14 -4.05 -18.19
CA SER A 127 -17.57 -4.63 -16.92
C SER A 127 -16.57 -5.68 -16.49
N VAL A 128 -16.46 -5.89 -15.18
CA VAL A 128 -15.78 -7.03 -14.56
C VAL A 128 -16.78 -7.77 -13.67
N ALA A 129 -16.41 -8.95 -13.18
CA ALA A 129 -17.17 -9.67 -12.16
C ALA A 129 -16.22 -10.36 -11.15
N PRO A 130 -16.67 -10.71 -9.94
CA PRO A 130 -15.82 -11.32 -8.92
C PRO A 130 -15.28 -12.67 -9.41
N GLY A 131 -13.99 -12.90 -9.16
CA GLY A 131 -13.26 -14.08 -9.62
C GLY A 131 -12.67 -13.99 -11.02
N GLU A 132 -12.99 -12.96 -11.82
CA GLU A 132 -12.36 -12.75 -13.13
C GLU A 132 -10.88 -12.36 -12.99
N LEU A 133 -10.02 -12.91 -13.86
CA LEU A 133 -8.61 -12.51 -13.95
C LEU A 133 -8.45 -11.40 -14.99
N ILE A 134 -8.08 -10.20 -14.52
CA ILE A 134 -7.89 -8.99 -15.34
C ILE A 134 -6.45 -8.46 -15.24
N ARG A 135 -6.09 -7.60 -16.19
CA ARG A 135 -4.89 -6.75 -16.14
C ARG A 135 -5.35 -5.30 -16.02
N VAL A 136 -4.66 -4.49 -15.23
CA VAL A 136 -5.06 -3.10 -14.92
C VAL A 136 -3.92 -2.12 -15.16
N ASP A 137 -4.21 -0.96 -15.76
CA ASP A 137 -3.30 0.20 -15.74
C ASP A 137 -3.25 0.76 -14.30
N VAL A 138 -2.12 1.34 -13.89
CA VAL A 138 -1.89 1.84 -12.53
C VAL A 138 -1.59 3.33 -12.56
N ASP A 139 -2.35 4.12 -11.80
CA ASP A 139 -2.15 5.57 -11.68
C ASP A 139 -0.96 5.94 -10.80
N TRP A 140 -0.72 5.19 -9.73
CA TRP A 140 0.38 5.46 -8.81
C TRP A 140 0.96 4.18 -8.24
N VAL A 141 2.29 4.12 -8.23
CA VAL A 141 3.09 3.25 -7.38
C VAL A 141 3.58 4.06 -6.18
N ILE A 142 3.42 3.54 -4.97
CA ILE A 142 3.92 4.18 -3.74
C ILE A 142 4.85 3.26 -2.93
N ALA A 143 5.93 3.80 -2.35
CA ALA A 143 6.92 3.05 -1.58
C ALA A 143 7.55 3.90 -0.46
N SER A 144 7.88 3.26 0.66
CA SER A 144 8.82 3.81 1.65
C SER A 144 10.27 3.43 1.31
N GLU A 145 11.26 4.10 1.88
CA GLU A 145 12.69 3.81 1.70
C GLU A 145 13.06 2.37 2.10
N ALA A 146 12.45 1.87 3.17
CA ALA A 146 12.63 0.50 3.63
C ALA A 146 12.04 -0.53 2.63
N SER A 147 10.89 -0.22 2.04
CA SER A 147 10.27 -1.07 1.02
C SER A 147 11.00 -0.99 -0.34
N TRP A 148 11.56 0.19 -0.66
CA TRP A 148 12.34 0.44 -1.86
C TRP A 148 13.63 -0.41 -1.90
N GLN A 149 14.20 -0.80 -0.76
CA GLN A 149 15.29 -1.78 -0.70
C GLN A 149 14.92 -3.13 -1.37
N GLY A 150 13.69 -3.60 -1.17
CA GLY A 150 13.17 -4.81 -1.84
C GLY A 150 12.90 -4.60 -3.33
N MET A 151 12.34 -3.43 -3.66
CA MET A 151 12.01 -3.06 -5.05
C MET A 151 13.27 -2.84 -5.90
N GLU A 152 14.31 -2.18 -5.37
CA GLU A 152 15.59 -1.98 -6.06
C GLU A 152 16.21 -3.34 -6.42
N ARG A 153 16.28 -4.29 -5.48
CA ARG A 153 16.74 -5.68 -5.75
C ARG A 153 15.95 -6.35 -6.87
N THR A 154 14.62 -6.19 -6.88
CA THR A 154 13.79 -6.76 -7.96
C THR A 154 14.09 -6.06 -9.29
N TYR A 155 14.15 -4.73 -9.31
CA TYR A 155 14.49 -3.91 -10.49
C TYR A 155 15.88 -4.24 -11.06
N GLU A 156 16.87 -4.53 -10.20
CA GLU A 156 18.17 -5.06 -10.64
C GLU A 156 18.02 -6.43 -11.33
N ARG A 157 17.26 -7.36 -10.73
CA ARG A 157 16.95 -8.67 -11.33
C ARG A 157 16.14 -8.58 -12.63
N LEU A 158 15.35 -7.52 -12.82
CA LEU A 158 14.66 -7.23 -14.10
C LEU A 158 15.62 -6.70 -15.19
N GLY A 159 16.89 -6.45 -14.88
CA GLY A 159 17.89 -5.92 -15.81
C GLY A 159 17.91 -4.39 -15.91
N LYS A 160 17.35 -3.68 -14.92
CA LYS A 160 17.22 -2.20 -14.88
C LYS A 160 16.58 -1.58 -16.13
N PRO A 161 15.35 -2.01 -16.52
CA PRO A 161 14.72 -1.65 -17.80
C PRO A 161 14.24 -0.18 -17.93
N GLY A 162 14.43 0.67 -16.93
CA GLY A 162 13.73 1.95 -16.80
C GLY A 162 12.35 1.80 -16.16
N ILE A 163 11.61 2.90 -16.03
CA ILE A 163 10.25 2.94 -15.45
C ILE A 163 9.24 3.46 -16.46
N TYR A 164 7.96 3.12 -16.29
CA TYR A 164 6.88 3.49 -17.21
C TYR A 164 6.61 5.00 -17.23
N ARG A 165 6.43 5.60 -16.05
CA ARG A 165 6.10 7.01 -15.86
C ARG A 165 6.76 7.58 -14.60
N ASN A 166 7.59 8.60 -14.77
CA ASN A 166 8.32 9.28 -13.69
C ASN A 166 7.46 10.25 -12.87
N ASP A 167 6.21 10.48 -13.28
CA ASP A 167 5.18 11.22 -12.58
C ASP A 167 4.09 10.34 -11.94
N ARG A 168 4.31 9.02 -11.90
CA ARG A 168 3.43 8.03 -11.24
C ARG A 168 4.12 7.22 -10.13
N PHE A 169 5.29 7.66 -9.65
CA PHE A 169 6.00 7.02 -8.53
C PHE A 169 6.15 7.99 -7.36
N TRP A 170 5.73 7.55 -6.16
CA TRP A 170 5.88 8.28 -4.91
C TRP A 170 6.80 7.51 -3.97
N LEU A 171 7.90 8.14 -3.55
CA LEU A 171 8.87 7.57 -2.60
C LEU A 171 9.03 8.52 -1.41
N ALA A 172 8.71 8.02 -0.22
CA ALA A 172 8.93 8.70 1.05
C ALA A 172 10.03 8.00 1.85
N GLY A 173 10.78 8.73 2.67
CA GLY A 173 11.65 8.15 3.70
C GLY A 173 11.02 8.34 5.07
N ASP A 174 10.48 7.28 5.66
CA ASP A 174 9.64 7.38 6.87
C ASP A 174 9.69 6.17 7.82
N HIS A 175 10.16 5.00 7.38
CA HIS A 175 10.08 3.76 8.19
C HIS A 175 11.24 3.59 9.17
N VAL A 176 12.45 3.97 8.74
CA VAL A 176 13.73 3.72 9.43
C VAL A 176 14.49 5.03 9.62
N VAL A 177 14.45 5.94 8.64
CA VAL A 177 15.25 7.18 8.63
C VAL A 177 14.85 8.17 9.74
N ASP A 178 15.85 8.68 10.43
CA ASP A 178 15.76 9.74 11.43
C ASP A 178 17.17 10.35 11.61
N PRO A 179 17.34 11.68 11.71
CA PRO A 179 18.64 12.33 11.87
C PRO A 179 19.53 11.78 12.99
N ARG A 180 18.94 11.21 14.06
CA ARG A 180 19.65 10.55 15.17
C ARG A 180 20.41 9.28 14.73
N VAL A 181 20.01 8.65 13.63
CA VAL A 181 20.56 7.37 13.14
C VAL A 181 21.04 7.40 11.68
N ASN A 182 20.95 8.53 10.97
CA ASN A 182 21.34 8.63 9.55
C ASN A 182 22.82 8.27 9.25
N GLU A 183 23.73 8.36 10.23
CA GLU A 183 25.13 7.91 10.08
C GLU A 183 25.33 6.40 10.29
N ASN A 184 24.29 5.64 10.64
CA ASN A 184 24.32 4.19 10.60
C ASN A 184 24.43 3.73 9.13
N PRO A 185 25.45 2.93 8.74
CA PRO A 185 25.66 2.52 7.35
C PRO A 185 24.45 1.85 6.69
N LYS A 186 23.61 1.13 7.46
CA LYS A 186 22.37 0.52 6.93
C LYS A 186 21.32 1.57 6.59
N VAL A 187 21.14 2.58 7.44
CA VAL A 187 20.18 3.68 7.23
C VAL A 187 20.65 4.57 6.08
N LYS A 188 21.95 4.91 6.07
CA LYS A 188 22.59 5.68 5.00
C LYS A 188 22.40 5.05 3.63
N ALA A 189 22.53 3.73 3.52
CA ALA A 189 22.28 3.00 2.27
C ALA A 189 20.84 3.11 1.75
N LEU A 190 19.83 3.23 2.62
CA LEU A 190 18.41 3.46 2.23
C LEU A 190 18.18 4.89 1.74
N ILE A 191 18.81 5.88 2.39
CA ILE A 191 18.80 7.28 1.96
C ILE A 191 19.47 7.40 0.58
N ASP A 192 20.67 6.84 0.44
CA ASP A 192 21.41 6.82 -0.83
C ASP A 192 20.62 6.08 -1.93
N ALA A 193 19.87 5.02 -1.61
CA ALA A 193 18.99 4.33 -2.56
C ALA A 193 17.82 5.19 -3.03
N SER A 194 17.28 6.01 -2.14
CA SER A 194 16.17 6.92 -2.44
C SER A 194 16.64 8.13 -3.27
N GLU A 195 17.80 8.70 -2.94
CA GLU A 195 18.45 9.75 -3.73
C GLU A 195 18.90 9.25 -5.12
N ARG A 196 19.37 7.99 -5.22
CA ARG A 196 19.59 7.34 -6.52
C ARG A 196 18.30 7.23 -7.32
N ALA A 197 17.20 6.77 -6.72
CA ALA A 197 15.90 6.64 -7.38
C ALA A 197 15.40 7.99 -7.92
N LYS A 198 15.41 9.06 -7.10
CA LYS A 198 15.08 10.43 -7.51
C LYS A 198 15.79 10.80 -8.82
N ARG A 199 17.11 10.62 -8.85
CA ARG A 199 18.00 11.07 -9.93
C ARG A 199 17.94 10.18 -11.18
N VAL A 200 17.96 8.86 -11.01
CA VAL A 200 17.95 7.88 -12.11
C VAL A 200 16.60 7.88 -12.83
N PHE A 201 15.50 7.99 -12.10
CA PHE A 201 14.16 7.98 -12.68
C PHE A 201 13.63 9.37 -13.05
N LYS A 202 14.34 10.45 -12.67
CA LYS A 202 13.86 11.84 -12.77
C LYS A 202 12.47 12.03 -12.15
N MET A 203 12.30 11.62 -10.89
CA MET A 203 11.00 11.68 -10.22
C MET A 203 10.49 13.12 -10.12
N THR A 204 9.24 13.38 -10.54
CA THR A 204 8.59 14.70 -10.34
C THR A 204 8.10 14.89 -8.91
N ASP A 205 7.84 13.78 -8.21
CA ASP A 205 7.25 13.74 -6.88
C ASP A 205 8.17 12.98 -5.92
N TYR A 206 9.09 13.73 -5.32
CA TYR A 206 9.95 13.25 -4.24
C TYR A 206 10.29 14.42 -3.34
N GLN A 207 10.03 14.29 -2.04
CA GLN A 207 10.19 15.37 -1.05
C GLN A 207 11.19 15.02 0.07
N GLY A 208 11.99 13.97 -0.13
CA GLY A 208 13.08 13.58 0.76
C GLY A 208 12.67 12.76 1.99
N MET A 209 13.61 12.64 2.92
CA MET A 209 13.46 11.90 4.18
C MET A 209 12.69 12.74 5.21
N ASN A 210 11.84 12.09 6.01
CA ASN A 210 11.06 12.68 7.11
C ASN A 210 10.14 13.86 6.72
N TYR A 211 9.80 14.03 5.44
CA TYR A 211 8.82 15.02 4.99
C TYR A 211 7.37 14.60 5.32
N THR A 212 7.07 13.31 5.16
CA THR A 212 5.77 12.71 5.43
C THR A 212 5.94 11.25 5.84
N ILE A 213 5.00 10.73 6.62
CA ILE A 213 4.67 9.29 6.58
C ILE A 213 4.08 8.99 5.20
N LEU A 214 4.47 7.86 4.58
CA LEU A 214 4.23 7.53 3.17
C LEU A 214 2.83 7.91 2.66
N HIS A 215 1.81 7.54 3.43
CA HIS A 215 0.40 7.67 3.05
C HIS A 215 -0.17 9.07 3.26
N THR A 216 0.36 9.88 4.18
CA THR A 216 -0.29 11.11 4.66
C THR A 216 -0.35 12.18 3.55
N GLU A 217 0.78 12.67 3.04
CA GLU A 217 0.78 13.64 1.93
C GLU A 217 0.47 13.00 0.56
N PHE A 218 0.45 11.67 0.46
CA PHE A 218 -0.08 10.99 -0.72
C PHE A 218 -1.61 11.07 -0.78
N TYR A 219 -2.30 10.74 0.32
CA TYR A 219 -3.75 10.89 0.41
C TYR A 219 -4.18 12.37 0.41
N ARG A 220 -3.47 13.24 1.13
CA ARG A 220 -3.83 14.67 1.22
C ARG A 220 -3.77 15.38 -0.13
N GLU A 221 -2.69 15.19 -0.89
CA GLU A 221 -2.50 15.90 -2.17
C GLU A 221 -2.69 15.04 -3.43
N ARG A 222 -2.25 13.78 -3.49
CA ARG A 222 -2.10 13.05 -4.78
C ARG A 222 -3.26 12.15 -5.16
N ALA A 223 -3.78 11.38 -4.20
CA ALA A 223 -4.84 10.40 -4.41
C ALA A 223 -6.15 11.06 -4.90
N GLN A 224 -6.79 10.55 -5.95
CA GLN A 224 -8.05 11.09 -6.49
C GLN A 224 -9.10 9.98 -6.75
N PRO A 225 -10.41 10.28 -6.59
CA PRO A 225 -11.52 9.37 -6.86
C PRO A 225 -11.36 8.65 -8.17
N GLY A 226 -11.64 7.35 -8.16
CA GLY A 226 -11.56 6.51 -9.35
C GLY A 226 -10.17 5.97 -9.68
N MET A 227 -9.08 6.47 -9.08
CA MET A 227 -7.71 5.98 -9.36
C MET A 227 -7.47 4.54 -8.88
N VAL A 228 -6.60 3.82 -9.59
CA VAL A 228 -5.95 2.59 -9.09
C VAL A 228 -4.55 2.91 -8.56
N VAL A 229 -4.33 2.68 -7.26
CA VAL A 229 -3.05 2.89 -6.59
C VAL A 229 -2.54 1.55 -6.06
N VAL A 230 -1.26 1.26 -6.25
CA VAL A 230 -0.59 0.10 -5.63
C VAL A 230 0.61 0.56 -4.84
N GLY A 231 0.92 -0.11 -3.73
CA GLY A 231 2.05 0.30 -2.90
C GLY A 231 2.71 -0.83 -2.17
N SER A 232 4.01 -0.68 -1.90
CA SER A 232 4.82 -1.71 -1.24
C SER A 232 4.65 -1.72 0.29
N ASP A 233 3.55 -1.16 0.80
CA ASP A 233 3.18 -1.12 2.20
C ASP A 233 1.72 -1.55 2.41
N SER A 234 1.43 -2.21 3.52
CA SER A 234 0.09 -2.77 3.81
C SER A 234 -0.98 -1.71 4.10
N HIS A 235 -0.61 -0.45 4.31
CA HIS A 235 -1.51 0.66 4.64
C HIS A 235 -1.77 1.62 3.47
N THR A 236 -1.35 1.27 2.24
CA THR A 236 -1.73 1.98 1.00
C THR A 236 -3.25 2.16 0.85
N CYS A 237 -4.03 1.23 1.42
CA CYS A 237 -5.48 1.28 1.54
C CYS A 237 -6.05 2.60 2.11
N SER A 238 -5.28 3.35 2.91
CA SER A 238 -5.70 4.62 3.51
C SER A 238 -6.23 5.64 2.50
N SER A 239 -5.74 5.59 1.25
CA SER A 239 -6.22 6.46 0.16
C SER A 239 -7.66 6.16 -0.31
N GLY A 240 -8.22 5.01 0.04
CA GLY A 240 -9.62 4.65 -0.25
C GLY A 240 -10.65 5.59 0.39
N ALA A 241 -10.24 6.40 1.37
CA ALA A 241 -11.01 7.50 1.95
C ALA A 241 -11.52 8.54 0.94
N LEU A 242 -10.88 8.63 -0.24
CA LEU A 242 -11.26 9.51 -1.34
C LEU A 242 -11.90 8.77 -2.53
N GLY A 243 -12.30 7.51 -2.37
CA GLY A 243 -12.84 6.71 -3.48
C GLY A 243 -11.78 6.19 -4.45
N CYS A 244 -10.53 6.06 -4.00
CA CYS A 244 -9.45 5.39 -4.75
C CYS A 244 -9.48 3.88 -4.49
N LEU A 245 -9.19 3.07 -5.50
CA LEU A 245 -8.92 1.65 -5.31
C LEU A 245 -7.43 1.47 -5.02
N ALA A 246 -7.05 1.70 -3.75
CA ALA A 246 -5.66 1.71 -3.31
C ALA A 246 -5.31 0.40 -2.58
N ILE A 247 -4.34 -0.37 -3.07
CA ILE A 247 -4.07 -1.75 -2.59
C ILE A 247 -2.60 -1.91 -2.18
N GLY A 248 -2.37 -2.43 -0.97
CA GLY A 248 -1.04 -2.84 -0.52
C GLY A 248 -0.62 -4.17 -1.13
N LEU A 249 0.63 -4.27 -1.58
CA LEU A 249 1.24 -5.44 -2.22
C LEU A 249 2.71 -5.58 -1.76
N GLY A 250 3.37 -6.69 -2.07
CA GLY A 250 4.80 -6.87 -1.76
C GLY A 250 5.74 -6.24 -2.81
N ALA A 251 6.95 -5.88 -2.39
CA ALA A 251 7.92 -5.12 -3.20
C ALA A 251 8.18 -5.75 -4.58
N ALA A 252 8.39 -7.06 -4.66
CA ALA A 252 8.57 -7.77 -5.94
C ALA A 252 7.39 -7.57 -6.93
N ASP A 253 6.14 -7.58 -6.45
CA ASP A 253 4.92 -7.42 -7.26
C ASP A 253 4.69 -5.94 -7.64
N VAL A 254 4.97 -5.01 -6.72
CA VAL A 254 4.87 -3.55 -6.91
C VAL A 254 5.94 -3.00 -7.88
N THR A 255 7.07 -3.68 -8.00
CA THR A 255 8.12 -3.32 -8.96
C THR A 255 7.67 -3.47 -10.41
N LEU A 256 6.70 -4.35 -10.71
CA LEU A 256 6.24 -4.57 -12.07
C LEU A 256 5.44 -3.39 -12.65
N PRO A 257 4.36 -2.88 -12.03
CA PRO A 257 3.65 -1.70 -12.55
C PRO A 257 4.51 -0.44 -12.57
N LEU A 258 5.55 -0.33 -11.73
CA LEU A 258 6.56 0.74 -11.85
C LEU A 258 7.32 0.67 -13.19
N VAL A 259 7.63 -0.53 -13.66
CA VAL A 259 8.35 -0.79 -14.92
C VAL A 259 7.43 -0.84 -16.15
N THR A 260 6.24 -1.43 -16.03
CA THR A 260 5.37 -1.77 -17.18
C THR A 260 4.13 -0.88 -17.29
N GLY A 261 3.71 -0.22 -16.22
CA GLY A 261 2.44 0.51 -16.12
C GLY A 261 1.22 -0.35 -15.77
N GLU A 262 1.32 -1.68 -15.90
CA GLU A 262 0.22 -2.61 -15.63
C GLU A 262 0.55 -3.66 -14.57
N THR A 263 -0.46 -4.12 -13.84
CA THR A 263 -0.41 -5.33 -13.00
C THR A 263 -1.66 -6.20 -13.22
N TRP A 264 -1.81 -7.29 -12.47
CA TRP A 264 -2.91 -8.24 -12.58
C TRP A 264 -3.71 -8.34 -11.29
N PHE A 265 -5.01 -8.60 -11.40
CA PHE A 265 -5.87 -8.96 -10.27
C PHE A 265 -6.82 -10.09 -10.66
N LYS A 266 -7.03 -11.03 -9.73
CA LYS A 266 -8.32 -11.73 -9.66
C LYS A 266 -9.26 -10.78 -8.93
N VAL A 267 -10.33 -10.32 -9.58
CA VAL A 267 -11.29 -9.35 -9.02
C VAL A 267 -11.87 -9.93 -7.72
N PRO A 268 -11.69 -9.28 -6.55
CA PRO A 268 -12.23 -9.78 -5.30
C PRO A 268 -13.75 -9.63 -5.20
N GLU A 269 -14.36 -10.37 -4.28
CA GLU A 269 -15.69 -10.00 -3.78
C GLU A 269 -15.63 -8.67 -3.01
N SER A 270 -16.73 -7.93 -2.98
CA SER A 270 -16.89 -6.75 -2.12
C SER A 270 -17.87 -7.04 -0.98
N VAL A 271 -17.61 -6.49 0.20
CA VAL A 271 -18.56 -6.42 1.32
C VAL A 271 -18.94 -4.97 1.58
N ASN A 272 -20.23 -4.71 1.82
CA ASN A 272 -20.73 -3.38 2.14
C ASN A 272 -20.80 -3.19 3.66
N ILE A 273 -20.07 -2.21 4.18
CA ILE A 273 -20.21 -1.73 5.55
C ILE A 273 -21.03 -0.44 5.50
N ARG A 274 -22.33 -0.57 5.81
CA ARG A 274 -23.31 0.49 5.71
C ARG A 274 -23.34 1.29 7.00
N LEU A 275 -22.69 2.45 7.00
CA LEU A 275 -22.64 3.37 8.12
C LEU A 275 -23.98 4.13 8.23
N VAL A 276 -24.60 4.09 9.41
CA VAL A 276 -25.87 4.77 9.73
C VAL A 276 -25.74 5.64 10.98
N GLY A 277 -26.80 6.36 11.33
CA GLY A 277 -26.79 7.31 12.45
C GLY A 277 -25.82 8.47 12.25
N ALA A 278 -25.26 8.96 13.35
CA ALA A 278 -24.24 10.01 13.38
C ALA A 278 -23.34 9.82 14.62
N PRO A 279 -22.03 10.09 14.54
CA PRO A 279 -21.11 9.96 15.65
C PRO A 279 -21.41 10.99 16.75
N LYS A 280 -21.10 10.63 18.01
CA LYS A 280 -21.16 11.56 19.14
C LYS A 280 -20.00 12.56 19.05
N PRO A 281 -20.11 13.78 19.63
CA PRO A 281 -19.01 14.75 19.62
C PRO A 281 -17.71 14.17 20.21
N GLY A 282 -16.60 14.31 19.48
CA GLY A 282 -15.30 13.76 19.88
C GLY A 282 -15.07 12.29 19.53
N ILE A 283 -15.99 11.62 18.82
CA ILE A 283 -15.80 10.28 18.27
C ILE A 283 -15.22 10.38 16.85
N GLY A 284 -14.08 9.73 16.62
CA GLY A 284 -13.33 9.84 15.36
C GLY A 284 -13.41 8.61 14.45
N GLY A 285 -12.61 8.65 13.38
CA GLY A 285 -12.43 7.51 12.48
C GLY A 285 -11.83 6.30 13.18
N LYS A 286 -10.86 6.53 14.08
CA LYS A 286 -10.20 5.50 14.91
C LYS A 286 -11.21 4.70 15.74
N ASP A 287 -12.11 5.39 16.44
CA ASP A 287 -13.16 4.77 17.25
C ASP A 287 -14.13 3.95 16.38
N THR A 288 -14.45 4.48 15.19
CA THR A 288 -15.38 3.85 14.25
C THR A 288 -14.84 2.52 13.72
N ILE A 289 -13.56 2.45 13.32
CA ILE A 289 -12.96 1.19 12.85
C ILE A 289 -12.64 0.22 13.99
N LEU A 290 -12.31 0.71 15.19
CA LEU A 290 -12.24 -0.14 16.38
C LEU A 290 -13.61 -0.74 16.73
N TYR A 291 -14.71 0.01 16.58
CA TYR A 291 -16.06 -0.54 16.77
C TYR A 291 -16.41 -1.62 15.73
N ILE A 292 -16.06 -1.39 14.45
CA ILE A 292 -16.24 -2.39 13.38
C ILE A 292 -15.43 -3.67 13.70
N LEU A 293 -14.18 -3.54 14.14
CA LEU A 293 -13.34 -4.65 14.62
C LEU A 293 -13.95 -5.34 15.87
N GLN A 294 -14.58 -4.58 16.77
CA GLN A 294 -15.25 -5.14 17.94
C GLN A 294 -16.43 -6.03 17.54
N GLN A 295 -17.29 -5.56 16.63
CA GLN A 295 -18.52 -6.24 16.24
C GLN A 295 -18.27 -7.40 15.27
N LEU A 296 -17.42 -7.21 14.25
CA LEU A 296 -17.26 -8.16 13.14
C LEU A 296 -16.01 -9.05 13.28
N LYS A 297 -14.99 -8.63 14.04
CA LYS A 297 -13.66 -9.27 14.22
C LYS A 297 -12.76 -9.26 12.98
N ARG A 298 -11.47 -9.53 13.20
CA ARG A 298 -10.43 -9.58 12.16
C ARG A 298 -10.54 -10.86 11.34
N ASN A 299 -10.28 -10.78 10.04
CA ASN A 299 -10.21 -11.92 9.12
C ASN A 299 -11.48 -12.78 9.07
N THR A 300 -12.66 -12.18 9.26
CA THR A 300 -13.97 -12.83 9.19
C THR A 300 -14.74 -12.39 7.93
N VAL A 301 -15.38 -11.23 8.00
CA VAL A 301 -16.26 -10.64 6.99
C VAL A 301 -15.46 -10.07 5.81
N ALA A 302 -14.34 -9.41 6.10
CA ALA A 302 -13.50 -8.74 5.12
C ALA A 302 -12.39 -9.62 4.51
N ALA A 303 -12.18 -10.84 5.01
CA ALA A 303 -11.08 -11.71 4.57
C ALA A 303 -11.11 -11.97 3.05
N ASP A 304 -10.02 -11.62 2.38
CA ASP A 304 -9.86 -11.69 0.91
C ASP A 304 -10.92 -10.92 0.10
N ARG A 305 -11.54 -9.89 0.71
CA ARG A 305 -12.54 -9.01 0.10
C ARG A 305 -12.11 -7.54 0.11
N ILE A 306 -12.75 -6.75 -0.74
CA ILE A 306 -12.71 -5.29 -0.66
C ILE A 306 -13.86 -4.82 0.24
N VAL A 307 -13.59 -3.85 1.11
CA VAL A 307 -14.59 -3.28 2.02
C VAL A 307 -15.08 -1.96 1.43
N GLU A 308 -16.37 -1.86 1.10
CA GLU A 308 -16.99 -0.61 0.64
C GLU A 308 -17.78 0.04 1.77
N PHE A 309 -17.36 1.24 2.17
CA PHE A 309 -18.05 2.03 3.18
C PHE A 309 -19.12 2.89 2.52
N THR A 310 -20.38 2.59 2.83
CA THR A 310 -21.55 3.23 2.22
C THR A 310 -22.53 3.73 3.30
N GLY A 311 -23.67 4.28 2.89
CA GLY A 311 -24.78 4.59 3.80
C GLY A 311 -24.87 6.05 4.26
N PRO A 312 -25.99 6.43 4.88
CA PRO A 312 -26.31 7.83 5.22
C PRO A 312 -25.43 8.42 6.32
N GLY A 313 -24.68 7.61 7.07
CA GLY A 313 -23.75 8.06 8.11
C GLY A 313 -22.44 8.63 7.56
N VAL A 314 -22.01 8.24 6.34
CA VAL A 314 -20.74 8.66 5.71
C VAL A 314 -20.58 10.19 5.65
N LYS A 315 -21.68 10.93 5.45
CA LYS A 315 -21.71 12.40 5.43
C LYS A 315 -21.32 13.08 6.75
N HIS A 316 -21.25 12.32 7.85
CA HIS A 316 -20.82 12.81 9.17
C HIS A 316 -19.34 12.53 9.46
N LEU A 317 -18.65 11.81 8.56
CA LEU A 317 -17.22 11.52 8.67
C LEU A 317 -16.44 12.40 7.70
N SER A 318 -15.48 13.16 8.22
CA SER A 318 -14.51 13.93 7.43
C SER A 318 -13.63 12.99 6.59
N CYS A 319 -12.90 13.53 5.61
CA CYS A 319 -11.93 12.75 4.86
C CYS A 319 -10.84 12.14 5.78
N ASP A 320 -10.43 12.84 6.83
CA ASP A 320 -9.44 12.34 7.80
C ASP A 320 -10.01 11.20 8.67
N ALA A 321 -11.27 11.28 9.11
CA ALA A 321 -11.94 10.16 9.76
C ALA A 321 -12.09 8.95 8.82
N ARG A 322 -12.38 9.18 7.53
CA ARG A 322 -12.40 8.13 6.50
C ARG A 322 -11.01 7.52 6.29
N PHE A 323 -9.94 8.32 6.32
CA PHE A 323 -8.56 7.87 6.18
C PHE A 323 -8.15 6.90 7.28
N ALA A 324 -8.48 7.18 8.55
CA ALA A 324 -8.23 6.26 9.66
C ALA A 324 -9.00 4.91 9.51
N ILE A 325 -10.23 4.94 8.99
CA ILE A 325 -11.05 3.75 8.75
C ILE A 325 -10.50 2.92 7.57
N SER A 326 -10.18 3.57 6.46
CA SER A 326 -9.55 2.94 5.29
C SER A 326 -8.18 2.35 5.62
N ASN A 327 -7.37 3.04 6.44
CA ASN A 327 -6.08 2.56 6.96
C ASN A 327 -6.26 1.21 7.69
N MET A 328 -7.07 1.18 8.75
CA MET A 328 -7.25 -0.01 9.57
C MET A 328 -8.16 -1.10 8.95
N THR A 329 -8.59 -0.95 7.70
CA THR A 329 -9.25 -2.04 6.97
C THR A 329 -8.30 -3.23 6.76
N THR A 330 -6.99 -2.99 6.69
CA THR A 330 -5.97 -4.05 6.68
C THR A 330 -5.99 -4.88 7.97
N GLU A 331 -6.22 -4.26 9.13
CA GLU A 331 -6.36 -4.95 10.42
C GLU A 331 -7.70 -5.68 10.57
N PHE A 332 -8.74 -5.24 9.84
CA PHE A 332 -10.01 -5.97 9.68
C PHE A 332 -9.84 -7.21 8.77
N GLY A 333 -8.75 -7.29 7.99
CA GLY A 333 -8.45 -8.39 7.07
C GLY A 333 -8.86 -8.14 5.62
N GLY A 334 -9.32 -6.92 5.30
CA GLY A 334 -9.68 -6.51 3.95
C GLY A 334 -8.47 -6.24 3.07
N ILE A 335 -8.63 -6.49 1.77
CA ILE A 335 -7.64 -6.15 0.72
C ILE A 335 -7.43 -4.63 0.66
N THR A 336 -8.53 -3.88 0.79
CA THR A 336 -8.55 -2.43 0.96
C THR A 336 -9.94 -1.98 1.43
N GLY A 337 -10.04 -0.74 1.93
CA GLY A 337 -11.27 -0.11 2.39
C GLY A 337 -11.54 1.18 1.64
N VAL A 338 -12.59 1.22 0.83
CA VAL A 338 -12.92 2.36 -0.04
C VAL A 338 -14.26 2.99 0.35
N PHE A 339 -14.27 4.32 0.48
CA PHE A 339 -15.49 5.10 0.68
C PHE A 339 -16.11 5.49 -0.66
N VAL A 340 -17.44 5.46 -0.74
CA VAL A 340 -18.15 6.06 -1.88
C VAL A 340 -17.93 7.57 -1.86
N PRO A 341 -17.30 8.18 -2.89
CA PRO A 341 -16.96 9.58 -2.88
C PRO A 341 -18.23 10.46 -2.94
N ASP A 342 -18.24 11.52 -2.14
CA ASP A 342 -19.33 12.47 -1.99
C ASP A 342 -18.84 13.92 -2.05
N GLN A 343 -19.70 14.88 -1.72
CA GLN A 343 -19.35 16.31 -1.71
C GLN A 343 -18.21 16.62 -0.74
N ILE A 344 -18.05 15.88 0.38
CA ILE A 344 -16.95 16.11 1.32
C ILE A 344 -15.62 15.71 0.68
N THR A 345 -15.59 14.58 -0.04
CA THR A 345 -14.45 14.18 -0.87
C THR A 345 -14.14 15.20 -1.97
N GLU A 346 -15.15 15.65 -2.72
CA GLU A 346 -14.98 16.65 -3.78
C GLU A 346 -14.41 17.97 -3.22
N GLU A 347 -15.01 18.49 -2.16
CA GLU A 347 -14.56 19.73 -1.51
C GLU A 347 -13.13 19.62 -0.96
N PHE A 348 -12.73 18.47 -0.41
CA PHE A 348 -11.37 18.22 0.06
C PHE A 348 -10.36 18.33 -1.09
N ILE A 349 -10.68 17.70 -2.23
CA ILE A 349 -9.83 17.70 -3.42
C ILE A 349 -9.75 19.09 -4.07
N GLN A 350 -10.87 19.82 -4.15
CA GLN A 350 -10.87 21.15 -4.76
C GLN A 350 -10.04 22.18 -3.95
N LYS A 351 -9.90 21.97 -2.63
CA LYS A 351 -9.07 22.80 -1.73
C LYS A 351 -7.55 22.59 -1.90
N ARG A 352 -7.11 21.52 -2.59
CA ARG A 352 -5.68 21.25 -2.87
C ARG A 352 -5.03 22.37 -3.68
N ARG A 353 -3.73 22.60 -3.45
CA ARG A 353 -3.01 23.74 -4.02
C ARG A 353 -2.65 23.55 -5.49
N LEU A 354 -2.14 22.37 -5.87
CA LEU A 354 -1.65 22.14 -7.24
C LEU A 354 -2.79 21.73 -8.20
N PRO A 355 -2.91 22.31 -9.41
CA PRO A 355 -4.00 21.96 -10.35
C PRO A 355 -4.01 20.49 -10.77
N ARG A 356 -2.82 19.90 -10.96
CA ARG A 356 -2.64 18.47 -11.33
C ARG A 356 -3.11 17.46 -10.27
N HIS A 357 -3.44 17.94 -9.07
CA HIS A 357 -3.87 17.13 -7.93
C HIS A 357 -5.40 17.10 -7.77
N LYS A 358 -6.13 17.71 -8.71
CA LYS A 358 -7.61 17.80 -8.73
C LYS A 358 -8.24 17.79 -10.13
N ASN A 359 -7.51 17.32 -11.15
CA ASN A 359 -7.93 17.36 -12.56
C ASN A 359 -8.14 15.99 -13.22
N THR A 360 -8.00 14.87 -12.49
CA THR A 360 -8.19 13.49 -13.00
C THR A 360 -9.20 12.67 -12.20
N SER A 361 -9.93 13.30 -11.28
CA SER A 361 -10.90 12.65 -10.39
C SER A 361 -12.15 12.13 -11.14
N VAL A 362 -12.49 10.84 -10.97
CA VAL A 362 -13.70 10.20 -11.50
C VAL A 362 -14.60 9.73 -10.35
N TYR A 363 -15.71 10.44 -10.14
CA TYR A 363 -16.62 10.26 -9.01
C TYR A 363 -17.66 9.15 -9.26
N PHE A 364 -17.23 7.89 -9.20
CA PHE A 364 -18.13 6.74 -9.27
C PHE A 364 -18.98 6.57 -8.01
N LYS A 365 -20.13 5.90 -8.19
CA LYS A 365 -20.96 5.30 -7.13
C LYS A 365 -21.28 3.86 -7.54
N PRO A 366 -21.52 2.91 -6.61
CA PRO A 366 -22.04 1.59 -6.97
C PRO A 366 -23.37 1.71 -7.73
N ASP A 367 -23.74 0.68 -8.50
CA ASP A 367 -25.09 0.60 -9.08
C ASP A 367 -26.14 0.26 -8.00
N ASP A 368 -27.41 0.64 -8.21
CA ASP A 368 -28.52 0.35 -7.27
C ASP A 368 -28.81 -1.16 -7.12
N ASP A 369 -28.33 -1.98 -8.07
CA ASP A 369 -28.40 -3.45 -8.09
C ASP A 369 -27.00 -4.10 -7.95
N ALA A 370 -26.02 -3.38 -7.39
CA ALA A 370 -24.68 -3.92 -7.16
C ALA A 370 -24.70 -5.09 -6.17
N GLU A 371 -24.11 -6.21 -6.57
CA GLU A 371 -24.05 -7.43 -5.76
C GLU A 371 -22.87 -7.36 -4.79
N TYR A 372 -23.16 -7.39 -3.49
CA TYR A 372 -22.16 -7.55 -2.42
C TYR A 372 -22.26 -8.96 -1.84
N ALA A 373 -21.12 -9.57 -1.48
CA ALA A 373 -21.09 -10.89 -0.87
C ALA A 373 -21.77 -10.90 0.51
N GLU A 374 -21.61 -9.81 1.25
CA GLU A 374 -22.25 -9.56 2.54
C GLU A 374 -22.61 -8.06 2.66
N THR A 375 -23.51 -7.71 3.58
CA THR A 375 -23.80 -6.32 3.94
C THR A 375 -24.09 -6.23 5.42
N HIS A 376 -23.34 -5.37 6.13
CA HIS A 376 -23.45 -5.19 7.58
C HIS A 376 -23.75 -3.73 7.89
N GLU A 377 -24.67 -3.48 8.82
CA GLU A 377 -25.07 -2.13 9.25
C GLU A 377 -24.37 -1.76 10.55
N ILE A 378 -23.77 -0.56 10.58
CA ILE A 378 -22.99 -0.05 11.72
C ILE A 378 -23.53 1.33 12.10
N ASP A 379 -24.14 1.43 13.28
CA ASP A 379 -24.64 2.70 13.80
C ASP A 379 -23.52 3.52 14.46
N LEU A 380 -23.16 4.64 13.82
CA LEU A 380 -22.20 5.61 14.36
C LEU A 380 -22.68 6.21 15.70
N GLY A 381 -24.00 6.17 15.95
CA GLY A 381 -24.61 6.57 17.20
C GLY A 381 -24.22 5.70 18.39
N GLU A 382 -23.86 4.42 18.20
CA GLU A 382 -23.42 3.54 19.30
C GLU A 382 -21.90 3.50 19.52
N VAL A 383 -21.11 4.09 18.61
CA VAL A 383 -19.66 4.24 18.75
C VAL A 383 -19.32 5.05 20.02
N ARG A 384 -18.20 4.69 20.64
CA ARG A 384 -17.64 5.21 21.91
C ARG A 384 -16.12 5.25 21.78
N SER A 385 -15.41 5.82 22.75
CA SER A 385 -13.95 5.72 22.77
C SER A 385 -13.52 4.29 23.12
N PHE A 386 -12.72 3.69 22.25
CA PHE A 386 -12.28 2.28 22.34
C PHE A 386 -10.75 2.14 22.40
N LEU A 387 -10.26 1.01 22.92
CA LEU A 387 -8.88 0.55 22.73
C LEU A 387 -8.85 -0.91 22.26
N ALA A 388 -7.74 -1.33 21.65
CA ALA A 388 -7.45 -2.74 21.37
C ALA A 388 -6.42 -3.27 22.37
N LYS A 389 -6.75 -4.35 23.09
CA LYS A 389 -5.86 -4.95 24.09
C LYS A 389 -4.71 -5.72 23.43
N TYR A 390 -3.50 -5.57 23.97
CA TYR A 390 -2.32 -6.33 23.53
C TYR A 390 -2.56 -7.84 23.67
N PRO A 391 -2.14 -8.69 22.70
CA PRO A 391 -1.43 -8.37 21.46
C PRO A 391 -2.34 -8.27 20.21
N ASN A 392 -3.66 -8.12 20.36
CA ASN A 392 -4.63 -8.33 19.28
C ASN A 392 -5.36 -7.03 18.87
N PRO A 393 -5.31 -6.60 17.58
CA PRO A 393 -5.99 -5.38 17.13
C PRO A 393 -7.52 -5.43 17.21
N ASP A 394 -8.12 -6.62 17.28
CA ASP A 394 -9.57 -6.85 17.33
C ASP A 394 -10.11 -7.30 18.71
N ASP A 395 -9.23 -7.37 19.73
CA ASP A 395 -9.61 -7.52 21.14
C ASP A 395 -10.01 -6.15 21.75
N VAL A 396 -11.05 -5.57 21.15
CA VAL A 396 -11.48 -4.18 21.37
C VAL A 396 -12.44 -4.06 22.56
N VAL A 397 -12.13 -3.16 23.49
CA VAL A 397 -12.95 -2.82 24.65
C VAL A 397 -13.10 -1.30 24.82
N PRO A 398 -14.19 -0.79 25.43
CA PRO A 398 -14.34 0.61 25.81
C PRO A 398 -13.19 1.07 26.71
N VAL A 399 -12.74 2.32 26.56
CA VAL A 399 -11.65 2.90 27.38
C VAL A 399 -11.92 2.84 28.88
N THR A 400 -13.20 2.92 29.29
CA THR A 400 -13.64 2.79 30.69
C THR A 400 -13.35 1.42 31.32
N GLU A 401 -13.14 0.36 30.53
CA GLU A 401 -12.79 -0.96 31.07
C GLU A 401 -11.32 -1.08 31.48
N GLN A 402 -10.46 -0.12 31.10
CA GLN A 402 -9.04 -0.07 31.46
C GLN A 402 -8.69 1.23 32.21
N GLU A 403 -9.67 1.87 32.86
CA GLU A 403 -9.44 3.03 33.71
C GLU A 403 -8.51 2.67 34.89
N GLY A 404 -7.49 3.49 35.12
CA GLY A 404 -6.45 3.23 36.12
C GLY A 404 -5.33 2.27 35.69
N MET A 405 -5.30 1.82 34.42
CA MET A 405 -4.16 1.09 33.86
C MET A 405 -2.87 1.94 33.94
N HIS A 406 -1.79 1.34 34.46
CA HIS A 406 -0.46 1.97 34.48
C HIS A 406 0.12 2.07 33.07
N LEU A 407 0.83 3.18 32.80
CA LEU A 407 1.43 3.48 31.50
C LEU A 407 2.85 4.03 31.70
N ASP A 408 3.83 3.35 31.12
CA ASP A 408 5.22 3.79 31.01
C ASP A 408 5.42 4.73 29.82
N GLY A 409 4.52 4.70 28.83
CA GLY A 409 4.55 5.62 27.70
C GLY A 409 3.22 5.86 26.99
N CYS A 410 3.16 7.00 26.29
CA CYS A 410 2.05 7.40 25.41
C CYS A 410 2.60 7.89 24.06
N PHE A 411 2.08 7.34 22.96
CA PHE A 411 2.49 7.68 21.60
C PHE A 411 1.29 8.08 20.72
N ILE A 412 1.29 9.31 20.21
CA ILE A 412 0.28 9.80 19.26
C ILE A 412 0.96 10.00 17.91
N GLY A 413 0.57 9.27 16.87
CA GLY A 413 1.20 9.35 15.55
C GLY A 413 1.01 8.09 14.72
N ALA A 414 2.01 7.75 13.90
CA ALA A 414 1.93 6.70 12.89
C ALA A 414 0.92 6.97 11.76
N CYS A 415 0.93 6.11 10.72
CA CYS A 415 0.16 6.29 9.49
C CYS A 415 -1.37 6.30 9.66
N THR A 416 -1.92 5.94 10.83
CA THR A 416 -3.36 5.99 11.12
C THR A 416 -3.81 7.37 11.62
N THR A 417 -2.92 8.14 12.25
CA THR A 417 -3.27 9.42 12.90
C THR A 417 -3.26 10.54 11.86
N ALA A 418 -4.42 11.14 11.63
CA ALA A 418 -4.63 12.21 10.67
C ALA A 418 -4.43 13.60 11.30
N GLU A 419 -4.68 14.69 10.55
CA GLU A 419 -4.58 16.05 11.09
C GLU A 419 -5.71 16.32 12.10
N GLU A 420 -6.92 15.81 11.82
CA GLU A 420 -8.08 15.91 12.72
C GLU A 420 -7.81 15.29 14.11
N ASP A 421 -7.16 14.12 14.17
CA ASP A 421 -6.84 13.44 15.43
C ASP A 421 -5.87 14.25 16.31
N LEU A 422 -4.90 14.94 15.67
CA LEU A 422 -3.91 15.79 16.35
C LEU A 422 -4.56 17.09 16.86
N ILE A 423 -5.50 17.66 16.09
CA ILE A 423 -6.29 18.81 16.52
C ILE A 423 -7.17 18.41 17.72
N LEU A 424 -7.88 17.28 17.63
CA LEU A 424 -8.74 16.78 18.70
C LEU A 424 -7.94 16.47 19.98
N GLY A 425 -6.78 15.83 19.86
CA GLY A 425 -5.89 15.53 20.98
C GLY A 425 -5.40 16.78 21.71
N ALA A 426 -4.97 17.81 20.97
CA ALA A 426 -4.60 19.10 21.55
C ALA A 426 -5.78 19.78 22.27
N LEU A 427 -6.98 19.77 21.69
CA LEU A 427 -8.18 20.34 22.33
C LEU A 427 -8.60 19.59 23.61
N VAL A 428 -8.44 18.27 23.65
CA VAL A 428 -8.68 17.47 24.87
C VAL A 428 -7.68 17.81 25.97
N LEU A 429 -6.39 18.01 25.64
CA LEU A 429 -5.37 18.46 26.58
C LEU A 429 -5.65 19.87 27.11
N GLU A 430 -6.04 20.81 26.24
CA GLU A 430 -6.44 22.17 26.61
C GLU A 430 -7.60 22.15 27.62
N GLN A 431 -8.64 21.37 27.35
CA GLN A 431 -9.77 21.20 28.26
C GLN A 431 -9.38 20.54 29.59
N GLY A 432 -8.35 19.71 29.61
CA GLY A 432 -7.72 19.23 30.84
C GLY A 432 -7.08 20.36 31.65
N PHE A 433 -6.26 21.20 31.02
CA PHE A 433 -5.62 22.35 31.68
C PHE A 433 -6.62 23.37 32.20
N GLN A 434 -7.67 23.69 31.44
CA GLN A 434 -8.75 24.59 31.87
C GLN A 434 -9.51 24.04 33.09
N ARG A 435 -9.52 22.72 33.30
CA ARG A 435 -10.06 22.05 34.50
C ARG A 435 -9.04 21.91 35.65
N GLY A 436 -7.84 22.46 35.49
CA GLY A 436 -6.75 22.37 36.48
C GLY A 436 -6.03 21.03 36.53
N MET A 437 -6.26 20.14 35.56
CA MET A 437 -5.50 18.90 35.41
C MET A 437 -4.04 19.21 35.02
N LYS A 438 -3.13 18.29 35.34
CA LYS A 438 -1.70 18.41 35.03
C LYS A 438 -1.17 17.06 34.50
N PRO A 439 -0.14 17.06 33.63
CA PRO A 439 0.53 15.83 33.22
C PRO A 439 1.12 15.12 34.43
N VAL A 440 1.09 13.78 34.44
CA VAL A 440 1.75 13.00 35.49
C VAL A 440 3.28 13.06 35.31
N SER A 441 4.00 13.16 36.43
CA SER A 441 5.44 13.48 36.46
C SER A 441 6.38 12.36 35.98
N GLN A 442 5.82 11.25 35.49
CA GLN A 442 6.53 10.10 34.95
C GLN A 442 5.84 9.65 33.65
N GLY A 443 6.45 8.67 32.96
CA GLY A 443 6.01 8.16 31.67
C GLY A 443 6.50 9.00 30.49
N LYS A 444 6.93 8.32 29.42
CA LYS A 444 7.35 8.94 28.16
C LYS A 444 6.13 9.45 27.38
N ARG A 445 6.27 10.57 26.66
CA ARG A 445 5.20 11.10 25.80
C ARG A 445 5.79 11.58 24.49
N LYS A 446 5.29 11.07 23.37
CA LYS A 446 5.76 11.39 22.02
C LYS A 446 4.56 11.68 21.11
N VAL A 447 4.58 12.81 20.42
CA VAL A 447 3.62 13.12 19.35
C VAL A 447 4.36 13.25 18.03
N VAL A 448 3.92 12.55 16.99
CA VAL A 448 4.51 12.56 15.65
C VAL A 448 3.42 12.92 14.64
N PRO A 449 3.39 14.18 14.16
CA PRO A 449 2.53 14.57 13.05
C PRO A 449 2.88 13.80 11.78
N GLY A 450 1.85 13.44 11.00
CA GLY A 450 2.04 12.64 9.79
C GLY A 450 2.82 13.33 8.67
N SER A 451 2.99 14.66 8.71
CA SER A 451 3.78 15.41 7.72
C SER A 451 4.28 16.76 8.23
N VAL A 452 5.28 17.31 7.55
CA VAL A 452 5.83 18.65 7.84
C VAL A 452 4.76 19.75 7.68
N PRO A 453 3.92 19.78 6.62
CA PRO A 453 2.80 20.72 6.53
C PRO A 453 1.82 20.66 7.72
N ILE A 454 1.52 19.46 8.24
CA ILE A 454 0.66 19.31 9.43
C ILE A 454 1.34 19.90 10.67
N LEU A 455 2.62 19.59 10.91
CA LEU A 455 3.38 20.16 12.03
C LEU A 455 3.49 21.69 11.93
N HIS A 456 3.71 22.23 10.72
CA HIS A 456 3.74 23.67 10.48
C HIS A 456 2.42 24.31 10.89
N ARG A 457 1.29 23.81 10.38
CA ARG A 457 -0.04 24.34 10.69
C ARG A 457 -0.38 24.21 12.18
N LEU A 458 -0.08 23.09 12.83
CA LEU A 458 -0.27 22.90 14.28
C LEU A 458 0.53 23.91 15.12
N ARG A 459 1.69 24.38 14.64
CA ARG A 459 2.45 25.47 15.26
C ARG A 459 1.84 26.84 14.98
N GLU A 460 1.43 27.14 13.74
CA GLU A 460 0.76 28.40 13.39
C GLU A 460 -0.51 28.65 14.23
N VAL A 461 -1.33 27.61 14.47
CA VAL A 461 -2.54 27.72 15.29
C VAL A 461 -2.31 27.48 16.79
N GLY A 462 -1.05 27.36 17.23
CA GLY A 462 -0.67 27.20 18.65
C GLY A 462 -0.95 25.84 19.28
N LEU A 463 -1.63 24.92 18.60
CA LEU A 463 -1.98 23.58 19.11
C LEU A 463 -0.74 22.72 19.44
N ALA A 464 0.38 22.93 18.76
CA ALA A 464 1.66 22.29 19.07
C ALA A 464 2.16 22.63 20.49
N GLN A 465 1.98 23.89 20.95
CA GLN A 465 2.38 24.31 22.30
C GLN A 465 1.62 23.53 23.37
N ILE A 466 0.35 23.18 23.13
CA ILE A 466 -0.50 22.45 24.07
C ILE A 466 0.03 21.03 24.31
N TYR A 467 0.63 20.41 23.29
CA TYR A 467 1.35 19.13 23.44
C TYR A 467 2.65 19.29 24.22
N GLU A 468 3.44 20.32 23.95
CA GLU A 468 4.70 20.60 24.67
C GLU A 468 4.44 20.93 26.15
N ASP A 469 3.40 21.72 26.45
CA ASP A 469 2.89 22.01 27.80
C ASP A 469 2.34 20.76 28.51
N ALA A 470 1.83 19.78 27.73
CA ALA A 470 1.45 18.46 28.23
C ALA A 470 2.65 17.52 28.45
N GLY A 471 3.87 17.99 28.18
CA GLY A 471 5.10 17.23 28.30
C GLY A 471 5.30 16.17 27.23
N PHE A 472 4.68 16.33 26.05
CA PHE A 472 4.99 15.53 24.86
C PHE A 472 6.22 16.07 24.14
N GLU A 473 7.13 15.18 23.78
CA GLU A 473 8.14 15.47 22.77
C GLU A 473 7.49 15.45 21.38
N ILE A 474 7.60 16.55 20.63
CA ILE A 474 7.21 16.57 19.21
C ILE A 474 8.33 15.93 18.38
N GLY A 475 8.03 14.80 17.72
CA GLY A 475 8.92 14.15 16.77
C GLY A 475 8.77 14.65 15.34
N ILE A 476 9.72 14.26 14.50
CA ILE A 476 9.68 14.45 13.05
C ILE A 476 8.69 13.46 12.40
N PRO A 477 8.13 13.76 11.22
CA PRO A 477 7.32 12.80 10.48
C PRO A 477 8.07 11.50 10.17
N GLY A 478 7.44 10.39 10.51
CA GLY A 478 7.98 9.05 10.39
C GLY A 478 7.13 8.04 11.16
N CYS A 479 7.35 6.76 10.93
CA CYS A 479 6.60 5.71 11.62
C CYS A 479 6.96 5.61 13.12
N SER A 480 8.18 6.01 13.52
CA SER A 480 8.60 6.08 14.93
C SER A 480 8.28 4.75 15.67
N TYR A 481 7.68 4.83 16.86
CA TYR A 481 7.27 3.69 17.68
C TYR A 481 6.33 2.67 17.00
N CYS A 482 5.69 3.00 15.86
CA CYS A 482 4.75 2.10 15.15
C CYS A 482 5.37 0.78 14.67
N VAL A 483 6.68 0.76 14.41
CA VAL A 483 7.40 -0.40 13.89
C VAL A 483 8.64 -0.75 14.72
N GLY A 484 9.07 0.13 15.62
CA GLY A 484 10.32 -0.03 16.39
C GLY A 484 11.60 -0.13 15.52
N MET A 485 11.56 0.28 14.25
CA MET A 485 12.68 0.11 13.29
C MET A 485 13.60 1.34 13.18
N SER A 486 13.20 2.48 13.72
CA SER A 486 13.94 3.74 13.68
C SER A 486 14.56 4.07 15.07
N ALA A 487 14.89 5.33 15.31
CA ALA A 487 15.51 5.82 16.55
C ALA A 487 14.59 5.76 17.80
N ASP A 488 13.29 5.54 17.61
CA ASP A 488 12.30 5.43 18.68
C ASP A 488 11.89 3.96 18.88
N GLN A 489 12.11 3.42 20.10
CA GLN A 489 11.77 2.05 20.49
C GLN A 489 11.23 2.02 21.93
N ALA A 490 10.26 1.15 22.18
CA ALA A 490 9.77 0.85 23.53
C ALA A 490 10.79 -0.01 24.30
N GLY A 491 10.91 0.20 25.61
CA GLY A 491 11.79 -0.57 26.47
C GLY A 491 11.23 -1.97 26.80
N PRO A 492 12.08 -2.97 27.08
CA PRO A 492 11.66 -4.31 27.51
C PRO A 492 10.66 -4.27 28.68
N GLY A 493 9.43 -4.71 28.42
CA GLY A 493 8.35 -4.76 29.41
C GLY A 493 7.63 -3.44 29.73
N GLU A 494 7.92 -2.34 29.04
CA GLU A 494 7.17 -1.08 29.19
C GLU A 494 5.74 -1.20 28.67
N VAL A 495 4.76 -0.68 29.42
CA VAL A 495 3.34 -0.63 28.98
C VAL A 495 3.06 0.70 28.28
N TRP A 496 2.66 0.63 27.01
CA TRP A 496 2.40 1.81 26.17
C TRP A 496 0.95 1.87 25.70
N ILE A 497 0.37 3.08 25.70
CA ILE A 497 -0.84 3.40 24.93
C ILE A 497 -0.42 4.11 23.64
N SER A 498 -1.04 3.76 22.51
CA SER A 498 -0.72 4.36 21.21
C SER A 498 -1.93 4.47 20.27
N SER A 499 -1.91 5.47 19.39
CA SER A 499 -2.93 5.65 18.34
C SER A 499 -2.68 4.81 17.07
N GLN A 500 -1.58 4.05 17.03
CA GLN A 500 -1.19 3.19 15.91
C GLN A 500 -2.18 2.04 15.65
N ASN A 501 -2.10 1.41 14.48
CA ASN A 501 -3.02 0.36 14.04
C ASN A 501 -2.71 -1.04 14.60
N ARG A 502 -1.44 -1.38 14.88
CA ARG A 502 -1.02 -2.72 15.32
C ARG A 502 -0.43 -2.74 16.73
N ASN A 503 -0.80 -3.75 17.50
CA ASN A 503 -0.33 -4.01 18.86
C ASN A 503 0.26 -5.42 19.04
N PHE A 504 0.72 -6.05 17.95
CA PHE A 504 1.34 -7.39 17.96
C PHE A 504 2.62 -7.47 18.82
N GLU A 505 3.01 -8.68 19.17
CA GLU A 505 4.21 -8.97 19.98
C GLU A 505 5.51 -8.46 19.33
N ASN A 506 6.43 -7.92 20.15
CA ASN A 506 7.68 -7.26 19.74
C ASN A 506 7.55 -6.13 18.66
N ARG A 507 6.33 -5.63 18.39
CA ARG A 507 6.07 -4.62 17.33
C ARG A 507 6.71 -3.24 17.57
N MET A 508 7.03 -2.90 18.82
CA MET A 508 7.57 -1.58 19.21
C MET A 508 9.02 -1.64 19.72
N GLY A 509 9.61 -2.83 19.87
CA GLY A 509 10.93 -3.05 20.49
C GLY A 509 11.14 -4.52 20.89
N LYS A 510 12.40 -4.92 21.12
CA LYS A 510 12.80 -6.28 21.51
C LYS A 510 12.50 -6.54 23.00
N ASP A 511 12.26 -7.81 23.35
CA ASP A 511 12.16 -8.32 24.72
C ASP A 511 11.02 -7.70 25.53
N VAL A 512 9.91 -7.38 24.84
CA VAL A 512 8.56 -7.35 25.45
C VAL A 512 8.07 -8.81 25.67
N LYS A 513 8.98 -9.65 26.22
CA LYS A 513 9.03 -11.13 26.23
C LYS A 513 9.10 -11.75 24.80
N SER A 514 9.93 -12.75 24.51
CA SER A 514 11.11 -13.29 25.22
C SER A 514 12.10 -13.96 24.22
N SER A 515 13.36 -14.10 24.63
CA SER A 515 14.54 -14.64 23.91
C SER A 515 14.72 -16.18 24.02
N GLU A 516 15.65 -16.93 23.37
CA GLU A 516 16.66 -16.89 22.25
C GLU A 516 17.29 -18.34 22.23
N VAL A 517 18.10 -18.91 21.30
CA VAL A 517 18.65 -18.70 19.92
C VAL A 517 19.15 -20.10 19.44
N ASP A 518 19.04 -20.52 18.17
CA ASP A 518 20.08 -20.52 17.09
C ASP A 518 19.52 -21.37 15.87
N THR A 519 20.16 -21.99 14.86
CA THR A 519 21.45 -21.88 14.11
C THR A 519 21.18 -22.14 12.60
N SER A 520 22.14 -21.85 11.71
CA SER A 520 22.08 -21.96 10.22
C SER A 520 22.05 -23.37 9.57
N GLU A 521 21.53 -23.46 8.34
CA GLU A 521 22.17 -23.93 7.07
C GLU A 521 21.11 -24.29 6.01
N THR A 522 21.42 -24.13 4.71
CA THR A 522 20.45 -24.05 3.59
C THR A 522 20.55 -25.23 2.60
N ALA A 523 19.42 -25.65 2.03
CA ALA A 523 19.34 -26.68 0.98
C ALA A 523 18.88 -26.12 -0.39
N ASP A 524 19.27 -26.80 -1.48
CA ASP A 524 18.93 -26.50 -2.87
C ASP A 524 17.96 -27.57 -3.43
N SER A 525 17.06 -27.22 -4.34
CA SER A 525 15.95 -28.09 -4.79
C SER A 525 15.93 -28.31 -6.30
N SER A 526 16.12 -29.56 -6.73
CA SER A 526 16.03 -29.97 -8.14
C SER A 526 14.60 -30.33 -8.57
N SER A 527 14.34 -30.34 -9.88
CA SER A 527 13.00 -30.47 -10.44
C SER A 527 12.51 -31.91 -10.58
N SER A 528 11.54 -32.31 -9.76
CA SER A 528 10.68 -33.48 -9.96
C SER A 528 9.21 -33.07 -10.07
N ASP A 529 8.41 -33.78 -10.89
CA ASP A 529 6.94 -33.55 -11.03
C ASP A 529 6.17 -33.77 -9.70
N VAL A 530 6.82 -34.40 -8.72
CA VAL A 530 6.33 -34.67 -7.36
C VAL A 530 7.33 -34.11 -6.34
N MET A 531 6.85 -33.35 -5.36
CA MET A 531 7.58 -32.89 -4.18
C MET A 531 7.31 -33.81 -3.00
N THR A 532 8.29 -34.05 -2.12
CA THR A 532 8.18 -34.96 -0.97
C THR A 532 8.88 -34.38 0.26
N GLY A 533 8.27 -34.50 1.42
CA GLY A 533 8.83 -34.03 2.68
C GLY A 533 8.03 -34.51 3.89
N LYS A 534 8.25 -33.88 5.05
CA LYS A 534 7.43 -34.12 6.25
C LYS A 534 6.61 -32.91 6.63
N VAL A 535 5.43 -33.17 7.15
CA VAL A 535 4.51 -32.15 7.66
C VAL A 535 5.11 -31.46 8.89
N GLN A 536 5.09 -30.11 8.92
CA GLN A 536 5.25 -29.31 10.13
C GLN A 536 4.00 -28.48 10.39
N ARG A 537 3.32 -28.70 11.51
CA ARG A 537 2.04 -28.04 11.82
C ARG A 537 2.25 -26.65 12.42
N LEU A 538 1.45 -25.69 11.96
CA LEU A 538 1.31 -24.37 12.56
C LEU A 538 -0.18 -24.03 12.77
N GLY A 539 -0.46 -23.08 13.66
CA GLY A 539 -1.82 -22.67 14.05
C GLY A 539 -2.56 -21.79 13.03
N ASP A 540 -3.73 -21.31 13.43
CA ASP A 540 -4.39 -20.15 12.81
C ASP A 540 -3.58 -18.86 13.08
N PHE A 541 -3.73 -17.86 12.20
CA PHE A 541 -3.27 -16.47 12.38
C PHE A 541 -1.76 -16.24 12.57
N ILE A 542 -0.89 -17.16 12.15
CA ILE A 542 0.56 -16.91 12.05
C ILE A 542 0.80 -15.67 11.18
N ASP A 543 1.38 -14.62 11.76
CA ASP A 543 1.54 -13.33 11.13
C ASP A 543 2.94 -13.13 10.52
N THR A 544 3.12 -12.06 9.75
CA THR A 544 4.39 -11.75 9.07
C THR A 544 5.50 -11.25 10.00
N ASP A 545 5.14 -10.71 11.16
CA ASP A 545 6.09 -10.21 12.15
C ASP A 545 6.63 -11.39 13.00
N ALA A 546 5.84 -12.45 13.19
CA ALA A 546 6.33 -13.77 13.62
C ALA A 546 7.21 -14.45 12.56
N LEU A 547 6.80 -14.47 11.28
CA LEU A 547 7.57 -15.11 10.20
C LEU A 547 8.90 -14.41 9.87
N ALA A 548 8.96 -13.08 9.99
CA ALA A 548 10.17 -12.27 9.80
C ALA A 548 10.14 -11.04 10.74
N PRO A 549 10.78 -11.11 11.93
CA PRO A 549 10.70 -10.06 12.95
C PRO A 549 11.23 -8.70 12.49
N ALA A 550 10.50 -7.63 12.84
CA ALA A 550 10.73 -6.27 12.34
C ALA A 550 12.16 -5.76 12.55
N GLN A 551 12.74 -6.07 13.71
CA GLN A 551 14.10 -5.72 14.13
C GLN A 551 15.22 -6.20 13.18
N PHE A 552 14.98 -7.23 12.37
CA PHE A 552 15.99 -7.82 11.49
C PHE A 552 15.85 -7.43 10.01
N LEU A 553 14.70 -6.88 9.59
CA LEU A 553 14.34 -6.74 8.16
C LEU A 553 15.38 -6.00 7.30
N ILE A 554 16.00 -4.94 7.85
CA ILE A 554 17.02 -4.12 7.15
C ILE A 554 18.28 -4.94 6.83
N GLY A 555 18.53 -6.02 7.59
CA GLY A 555 19.62 -6.97 7.36
C GLY A 555 19.29 -8.12 6.40
N MET A 556 18.01 -8.37 6.09
CA MET A 556 17.56 -9.51 5.28
C MET A 556 17.80 -9.27 3.78
N SER A 557 19.08 -9.26 3.36
CA SER A 557 19.50 -9.01 1.96
C SER A 557 19.09 -10.11 0.99
N ASP A 558 18.88 -11.33 1.48
CA ASP A 558 18.55 -12.53 0.71
C ASP A 558 17.78 -13.54 1.58
N ASN A 559 17.39 -14.67 0.98
CA ASN A 559 16.62 -15.71 1.64
C ASN A 559 17.38 -16.35 2.81
N LYS A 560 18.70 -16.59 2.70
CA LYS A 560 19.46 -17.27 3.77
C LYS A 560 19.40 -16.48 5.07
N ILE A 561 19.71 -15.18 5.00
CA ILE A 561 19.69 -14.30 6.19
C ILE A 561 18.26 -14.08 6.71
N ALA A 562 17.24 -14.08 5.84
CA ALA A 562 15.85 -14.08 6.30
C ALA A 562 15.50 -15.39 7.04
N GLY A 563 16.00 -16.53 6.57
CA GLY A 563 15.74 -17.85 7.14
C GLY A 563 16.40 -18.11 8.50
N GLU A 564 17.50 -17.43 8.80
CA GLU A 564 18.15 -17.45 10.12
C GLU A 564 17.22 -16.94 11.24
N HIS A 565 16.27 -16.05 10.89
CA HIS A 565 15.32 -15.39 11.80
C HIS A 565 13.86 -15.89 11.69
N CYS A 566 13.58 -16.90 10.86
CA CYS A 566 12.19 -17.36 10.63
C CYS A 566 11.58 -17.99 11.90
N LEU A 567 10.44 -17.45 12.34
CA LEU A 567 9.73 -17.88 13.57
C LEU A 567 10.64 -17.91 14.82
N GLU A 568 11.66 -17.06 14.88
CA GLU A 568 12.70 -17.04 15.93
C GLU A 568 12.11 -17.03 17.34
N HIS A 569 11.16 -16.13 17.59
CA HIS A 569 10.61 -15.87 18.93
C HIS A 569 9.39 -16.75 19.26
N THR A 570 8.65 -17.21 18.26
CA THR A 570 7.36 -17.90 18.46
C THR A 570 7.46 -19.42 18.33
N HIS A 571 8.34 -19.93 17.46
CA HIS A 571 8.57 -21.37 17.27
C HIS A 571 10.08 -21.64 17.14
N PRO A 572 10.88 -21.53 18.22
CA PRO A 572 12.34 -21.54 18.14
C PRO A 572 12.94 -22.77 17.43
N GLU A 573 12.35 -23.95 17.62
CA GLU A 573 12.79 -25.21 17.02
C GLU A 573 12.50 -25.33 15.50
N PHE A 574 11.59 -24.52 14.95
CA PHE A 574 11.09 -24.64 13.58
C PHE A 574 12.22 -24.71 12.55
N ARG A 575 13.20 -23.81 12.66
CA ARG A 575 14.33 -23.69 11.73
C ARG A 575 15.22 -24.93 11.71
N GLN A 576 15.36 -25.65 12.84
CA GLN A 576 16.09 -26.91 12.86
C GLN A 576 15.24 -28.05 12.29
N ARG A 577 13.96 -28.12 12.67
CA ARG A 577 13.02 -29.14 12.17
C ARG A 577 12.89 -29.13 10.64
N VAL A 578 12.91 -27.96 9.99
CA VAL A 578 12.91 -27.88 8.52
C VAL A 578 14.13 -28.60 7.91
N LYS A 579 15.34 -28.44 8.49
CA LYS A 579 16.56 -29.17 8.06
C LYS A 579 16.45 -30.67 8.31
N ASP A 580 15.78 -31.07 9.38
CA ASP A 580 15.51 -32.48 9.72
C ASP A 580 14.42 -33.12 8.81
N GLY A 581 13.94 -32.38 7.80
CA GLY A 581 13.02 -32.84 6.77
C GLY A 581 11.56 -32.38 6.94
N PHE A 582 11.24 -31.63 8.01
CA PHE A 582 9.88 -31.10 8.27
C PHE A 582 9.65 -29.81 7.46
N ASN A 583 9.78 -29.92 6.14
CA ASN A 583 9.86 -28.80 5.19
C ASN A 583 8.56 -28.52 4.41
N ILE A 584 7.47 -29.20 4.74
CA ILE A 584 6.11 -28.93 4.22
C ILE A 584 5.26 -28.40 5.37
N VAL A 585 4.96 -27.09 5.36
CA VAL A 585 4.19 -26.45 6.43
C VAL A 585 2.69 -26.71 6.23
N VAL A 586 1.98 -27.12 7.29
CA VAL A 586 0.53 -27.29 7.30
C VAL A 586 -0.10 -26.39 8.37
N ALA A 587 -0.60 -25.24 7.91
CA ALA A 587 -1.08 -24.14 8.74
C ALA A 587 -2.62 -24.04 8.81
N GLY A 588 -3.10 -23.22 9.74
CA GLY A 588 -4.52 -22.90 9.89
C GLY A 588 -5.03 -21.83 8.92
N LYS A 589 -5.89 -20.96 9.44
CA LYS A 589 -6.52 -19.82 8.74
C LYS A 589 -5.62 -18.59 8.71
N ALA A 590 -5.78 -17.76 7.67
CA ALA A 590 -5.15 -16.45 7.50
C ALA A 590 -3.62 -16.44 7.73
N PHE A 591 -2.93 -17.45 7.20
CA PHE A 591 -1.47 -17.56 7.31
C PHE A 591 -0.75 -16.42 6.57
N GLY A 592 0.27 -15.85 7.22
CA GLY A 592 1.01 -14.69 6.71
C GLY A 592 0.22 -13.38 6.78
N CYS A 593 -0.64 -13.19 7.78
CA CYS A 593 -1.39 -11.94 7.96
C CYS A 593 -0.55 -10.80 8.55
N GLY A 594 -0.96 -9.54 8.35
CA GLY A 594 -0.26 -8.36 8.85
C GLY A 594 0.45 -7.52 7.77
N SER A 595 1.78 -7.50 7.79
CA SER A 595 2.62 -6.59 6.99
C SER A 595 2.83 -7.09 5.55
N SER A 596 3.04 -6.20 4.59
CA SER A 596 3.27 -6.54 3.16
C SER A 596 4.62 -7.22 2.85
N ARG A 597 5.45 -7.45 3.87
CA ARG A 597 6.88 -7.77 3.75
C ARG A 597 7.16 -9.06 2.96
N GLU A 598 7.94 -8.94 1.88
CA GLU A 598 8.44 -10.10 1.12
C GLU A 598 9.36 -11.00 1.96
N GLN A 599 10.01 -10.41 2.97
CA GLN A 599 10.90 -11.07 3.92
C GLN A 599 10.24 -12.28 4.61
N ALA A 600 8.91 -12.27 4.86
CA ALA A 600 8.22 -13.40 5.47
C ALA A 600 8.21 -14.66 4.57
N VAL A 601 8.19 -14.48 3.24
CA VAL A 601 8.32 -15.57 2.26
C VAL A 601 9.80 -15.93 2.04
N MET A 602 10.68 -14.93 1.99
CA MET A 602 12.13 -15.14 1.92
C MET A 602 12.65 -15.97 3.09
N ALA A 603 12.08 -15.77 4.30
CA ALA A 603 12.46 -16.49 5.51
C ALA A 603 12.12 -17.98 5.44
N LEU A 604 10.89 -18.33 5.04
CA LEU A 604 10.47 -19.71 4.83
C LEU A 604 11.34 -20.42 3.79
N LEU A 605 11.56 -19.77 2.63
CA LEU A 605 12.48 -20.27 1.59
C LEU A 605 13.92 -20.42 2.12
N GLY A 606 14.36 -19.50 2.99
CA GLY A 606 15.67 -19.50 3.64
C GLY A 606 15.90 -20.68 4.57
N CYS A 607 14.88 -21.14 5.29
CA CYS A 607 14.97 -22.36 6.08
C CYS A 607 15.00 -23.63 5.22
N GLY A 608 14.59 -23.56 3.96
CA GLY A 608 14.36 -24.71 3.08
C GLY A 608 12.91 -25.23 3.08
N VAL A 609 11.92 -24.43 3.49
CA VAL A 609 10.50 -24.78 3.33
C VAL A 609 10.16 -24.82 1.85
N GLN A 610 9.61 -25.95 1.40
CA GLN A 610 9.31 -26.20 0.00
C GLN A 610 7.86 -25.85 -0.38
N CYS A 611 6.93 -26.04 0.55
CA CYS A 611 5.51 -25.73 0.37
C CYS A 611 4.88 -25.28 1.69
N VAL A 612 3.92 -24.37 1.61
CA VAL A 612 2.92 -24.11 2.66
C VAL A 612 1.57 -24.61 2.16
N ILE A 613 0.83 -25.31 3.02
CA ILE A 613 -0.56 -25.70 2.82
C ILE A 613 -1.36 -25.05 3.96
N ALA A 614 -2.43 -24.33 3.67
CA ALA A 614 -3.20 -23.60 4.68
C ALA A 614 -4.69 -23.57 4.37
N LYS A 615 -5.53 -23.33 5.39
CA LYS A 615 -6.98 -23.16 5.24
C LYS A 615 -7.32 -21.85 4.53
N SER A 616 -6.55 -20.80 4.82
CA SER A 616 -6.51 -19.55 4.06
C SER A 616 -5.21 -18.81 4.34
N TYR A 617 -4.86 -17.87 3.47
CA TYR A 617 -3.72 -16.97 3.61
C TYR A 617 -4.21 -15.55 3.92
N SER A 618 -3.30 -14.59 4.05
CA SER A 618 -3.64 -13.19 3.75
C SER A 618 -3.40 -12.91 2.26
N PHE A 619 -4.25 -12.08 1.64
CA PHE A 619 -4.13 -11.68 0.24
C PHE A 619 -2.71 -11.28 -0.19
N ILE A 620 -2.02 -10.43 0.59
CA ILE A 620 -0.68 -9.95 0.22
C ILE A 620 0.35 -11.09 0.30
N PHE A 621 0.28 -11.91 1.34
CA PHE A 621 1.18 -13.07 1.48
C PHE A 621 0.93 -14.12 0.39
N GLN A 622 -0.33 -14.36 0.02
CA GLN A 622 -0.70 -15.23 -1.09
C GLN A 622 -0.13 -14.75 -2.43
N ARG A 623 -0.05 -13.43 -2.66
CA ARG A 623 0.62 -12.89 -3.86
C ARG A 623 2.14 -12.94 -3.76
N ASN A 624 2.72 -12.73 -2.58
CA ASN A 624 4.16 -12.79 -2.37
C ASN A 624 4.74 -14.19 -2.62
N MET A 625 4.06 -15.26 -2.17
CA MET A 625 4.50 -16.65 -2.35
C MET A 625 4.89 -17.01 -3.79
N PRO A 626 3.98 -17.04 -4.77
CA PRO A 626 4.31 -17.41 -6.16
C PRO A 626 5.19 -16.37 -6.83
N SER A 627 5.10 -15.09 -6.45
CA SER A 627 5.97 -14.02 -7.00
C SER A 627 7.45 -14.22 -6.66
N LEU A 628 7.74 -14.85 -5.51
CA LEU A 628 9.08 -15.15 -5.01
C LEU A 628 9.48 -16.63 -5.22
N GLY A 629 8.57 -17.47 -5.73
CA GLY A 629 8.81 -18.88 -6.04
C GLY A 629 8.43 -19.88 -4.94
N LEU A 630 7.91 -19.44 -3.79
CA LEU A 630 7.37 -20.34 -2.77
C LEU A 630 6.01 -20.90 -3.21
N LEU A 631 5.80 -22.20 -3.04
CA LEU A 631 4.52 -22.83 -3.29
C LEU A 631 3.58 -22.62 -2.09
N GLY A 632 2.44 -21.98 -2.34
CA GLY A 632 1.28 -21.98 -1.44
C GLY A 632 0.15 -22.82 -2.02
N ILE A 633 -0.50 -23.62 -1.18
CA ILE A 633 -1.73 -24.35 -1.51
C ILE A 633 -2.82 -23.98 -0.51
N THR A 634 -3.96 -23.50 -1.00
CA THR A 634 -5.17 -23.35 -0.19
C THR A 634 -5.95 -24.66 -0.22
N LEU A 635 -6.19 -25.26 0.95
CA LEU A 635 -6.98 -26.49 1.09
C LEU A 635 -7.87 -26.38 2.33
N THR A 636 -9.19 -26.55 2.15
CA THR A 636 -10.20 -26.37 3.21
C THR A 636 -10.84 -27.69 3.65
N ASP A 637 -10.35 -28.83 3.16
CA ASP A 637 -10.84 -30.15 3.55
C ASP A 637 -10.37 -30.49 4.97
N GLU A 638 -11.29 -30.52 5.94
CA GLU A 638 -10.97 -30.86 7.34
C GLU A 638 -10.38 -32.27 7.47
N ALA A 639 -10.77 -33.22 6.61
CA ALA A 639 -10.23 -34.57 6.61
C ALA A 639 -8.76 -34.67 6.19
N PHE A 640 -8.19 -33.59 5.62
CA PHE A 640 -6.73 -33.43 5.44
C PHE A 640 -6.06 -32.99 6.76
N TYR A 641 -6.65 -32.04 7.49
CA TYR A 641 -6.09 -31.54 8.76
C TYR A 641 -6.19 -32.54 9.92
N ASP A 642 -7.14 -33.48 9.83
CA ASP A 642 -7.29 -34.66 10.70
C ASP A 642 -6.22 -35.75 10.47
N VAL A 643 -5.39 -35.64 9.40
CA VAL A 643 -4.45 -36.72 9.00
C VAL A 643 -3.04 -36.23 8.67
N ALA A 644 -2.89 -34.95 8.36
CA ALA A 644 -1.60 -34.25 8.38
C ALA A 644 -1.28 -33.90 9.85
N GLU A 645 -0.88 -34.89 10.63
CA GLU A 645 -0.26 -34.69 11.94
C GLU A 645 1.21 -34.28 11.79
N ASP A 646 1.87 -33.98 12.90
CA ASP A 646 3.19 -33.36 12.89
C ASP A 646 4.28 -34.43 12.64
N GLY A 647 4.85 -34.43 11.43
CA GLY A 647 5.90 -35.37 10.99
C GLY A 647 5.48 -36.51 10.06
N ASN A 648 4.22 -36.60 9.62
CA ASN A 648 3.82 -37.57 8.57
C ASN A 648 4.60 -37.32 7.27
N GLU A 649 4.84 -38.40 6.51
CA GLU A 649 5.39 -38.32 5.15
C GLU A 649 4.29 -37.78 4.22
N ILE A 650 4.61 -36.72 3.47
CA ILE A 650 3.69 -36.04 2.56
C ILE A 650 4.32 -35.90 1.18
N SER A 651 3.53 -36.18 0.14
CA SER A 651 3.91 -35.95 -1.25
C SER A 651 2.89 -35.09 -1.99
N ILE A 652 3.36 -34.30 -2.95
CA ILE A 652 2.55 -33.32 -3.70
C ILE A 652 2.87 -33.46 -5.19
N ASP A 653 1.91 -33.96 -5.96
CA ASP A 653 1.99 -34.14 -7.42
C ASP A 653 1.33 -32.95 -8.13
N PHE A 654 2.13 -32.16 -8.85
CA PHE A 654 1.69 -30.94 -9.55
C PHE A 654 0.92 -31.21 -10.84
N LYS A 655 1.03 -32.42 -11.38
CA LYS A 655 0.49 -32.87 -12.66
C LYS A 655 -0.88 -33.52 -12.50
N THR A 656 -1.06 -34.35 -11.48
CA THR A 656 -2.37 -34.91 -11.11
C THR A 656 -3.16 -34.02 -10.14
N LYS A 657 -2.48 -33.05 -9.51
CA LYS A 657 -3.00 -32.14 -8.46
C LYS A 657 -3.49 -32.90 -7.23
N VAL A 658 -2.67 -33.83 -6.77
CA VAL A 658 -2.94 -34.67 -5.59
C VAL A 658 -1.87 -34.41 -4.53
N ILE A 659 -2.31 -34.23 -3.29
CA ILE A 659 -1.50 -34.37 -2.09
C ILE A 659 -1.80 -35.76 -1.52
N ASP A 660 -0.77 -36.54 -1.21
CA ASP A 660 -0.88 -37.84 -0.53
C ASP A 660 -0.18 -37.75 0.83
N VAL A 661 -0.89 -38.08 1.90
CA VAL A 661 -0.37 -38.16 3.29
C VAL A 661 -0.73 -39.54 3.84
N ASP A 662 0.28 -40.33 4.19
CA ASP A 662 0.15 -41.71 4.67
C ASP A 662 -0.86 -42.58 3.87
N GLY A 663 -0.92 -42.40 2.55
CA GLY A 663 -1.81 -43.14 1.64
C GLY A 663 -3.22 -42.56 1.48
N LYS A 664 -3.52 -41.38 2.05
CA LYS A 664 -4.78 -40.65 1.88
C LYS A 664 -4.60 -39.50 0.89
N GLN A 665 -5.46 -39.45 -0.13
CA GLN A 665 -5.31 -38.53 -1.26
C GLN A 665 -6.33 -37.39 -1.25
N PHE A 666 -5.82 -36.17 -1.33
CA PHE A 666 -6.57 -34.92 -1.34
C PHE A 666 -6.27 -34.15 -2.62
N ARG A 667 -7.28 -33.47 -3.19
CA ARG A 667 -7.12 -32.71 -4.44
C ARG A 667 -6.98 -31.23 -4.16
N PHE A 668 -5.99 -30.59 -4.77
CA PHE A 668 -5.79 -29.14 -4.68
C PHE A 668 -6.01 -28.43 -6.02
N GLN A 669 -6.09 -27.11 -5.96
CA GLN A 669 -6.12 -26.25 -7.14
C GLN A 669 -5.15 -25.08 -6.96
N LEU A 670 -4.58 -24.63 -8.07
CA LEU A 670 -3.85 -23.38 -8.19
C LEU A 670 -4.55 -22.56 -9.27
N SER A 671 -4.64 -21.24 -9.07
CA SER A 671 -5.08 -20.31 -10.12
C SER A 671 -4.13 -20.33 -11.32
N GLN A 672 -4.53 -19.64 -12.39
CA GLN A 672 -3.64 -19.44 -13.53
C GLN A 672 -2.35 -18.73 -13.11
N MET A 673 -2.44 -17.59 -12.41
CA MET A 673 -1.25 -16.79 -12.07
C MET A 673 -0.29 -17.50 -11.11
N GLU A 674 -0.79 -18.16 -10.05
CA GLU A 674 0.05 -18.94 -9.13
C GLU A 674 0.84 -20.02 -9.88
N ARG A 675 0.19 -20.76 -10.79
CA ARG A 675 0.84 -21.78 -11.62
C ARG A 675 1.87 -21.18 -12.58
N GLU A 676 1.53 -20.12 -13.32
CA GLU A 676 2.43 -19.53 -14.32
C GLU A 676 3.68 -18.90 -13.68
N LEU A 677 3.52 -18.25 -12.52
CA LEU A 677 4.63 -17.68 -11.75
C LEU A 677 5.53 -18.78 -11.16
N PHE A 678 4.94 -19.80 -10.52
CA PHE A 678 5.69 -20.93 -9.96
C PHE A 678 6.46 -21.70 -11.05
N GLN A 679 5.82 -22.01 -12.19
CA GLN A 679 6.44 -22.68 -13.33
C GLN A 679 7.58 -21.88 -13.98
N HIS A 680 7.77 -20.61 -13.62
CA HIS A 680 8.85 -19.77 -14.12
C HIS A 680 9.80 -19.28 -13.02
N GLY A 681 9.71 -19.81 -11.79
CA GLY A 681 10.62 -19.45 -10.69
C GLY A 681 10.39 -18.03 -10.16
N GLY A 682 9.13 -17.58 -10.16
CA GLY A 682 8.73 -16.26 -9.69
C GLY A 682 8.78 -15.16 -10.75
N ILE A 683 8.40 -13.96 -10.33
CA ILE A 683 8.02 -12.86 -11.21
C ILE A 683 9.21 -12.27 -11.99
N ALA A 684 10.40 -12.24 -11.38
CA ALA A 684 11.61 -11.69 -11.99
C ALA A 684 12.15 -12.58 -13.13
N SER A 685 12.21 -13.90 -12.93
CA SER A 685 12.62 -14.86 -13.97
C SER A 685 11.60 -14.92 -15.10
N ALA A 686 10.30 -14.84 -14.78
CA ALA A 686 9.26 -14.71 -15.79
C ALA A 686 9.38 -13.40 -16.61
N PHE A 687 9.73 -12.27 -15.99
CA PHE A 687 9.98 -11.01 -16.69
C PHE A 687 11.22 -11.10 -17.60
N GLN A 688 12.32 -11.72 -17.16
CA GLN A 688 13.51 -11.94 -18.01
C GLN A 688 13.18 -12.70 -19.31
N LYS A 689 12.14 -13.56 -19.27
CA LYS A 689 11.65 -14.35 -20.42
C LYS A 689 10.65 -13.60 -21.32
N PHE A 690 9.83 -12.70 -20.77
CA PHE A 690 8.69 -12.10 -21.49
C PHE A 690 8.73 -10.56 -21.63
N GLY A 691 9.61 -9.88 -20.88
CA GLY A 691 9.68 -8.42 -20.76
C GLY A 691 8.34 -7.80 -20.37
N ASN A 692 8.05 -6.62 -20.91
CA ASN A 692 6.82 -5.87 -20.66
C ASN A 692 5.52 -6.59 -21.11
N ARG A 693 5.63 -7.76 -21.77
CA ARG A 693 4.48 -8.64 -22.11
C ARG A 693 4.26 -9.75 -21.08
N LEU A 694 4.90 -9.68 -19.91
CA LEU A 694 4.77 -10.64 -18.80
C LEU A 694 3.32 -11.02 -18.51
N PHE A 695 2.50 -10.05 -18.08
CA PHE A 695 1.12 -10.33 -17.70
C PHE A 695 0.26 -10.69 -18.92
N GLU A 696 0.52 -10.10 -20.08
CA GLU A 696 -0.11 -10.52 -21.34
C GLU A 696 0.13 -12.02 -21.64
N GLN A 697 1.32 -12.57 -21.38
CA GLN A 697 1.58 -14.01 -21.55
C GLN A 697 0.96 -14.86 -20.43
N MET A 698 0.89 -14.33 -19.21
CA MET A 698 0.39 -15.06 -18.04
C MET A 698 -1.14 -15.10 -17.93
N THR A 699 -1.87 -14.05 -18.32
CA THR A 699 -3.35 -14.02 -18.24
C THR A 699 -4.06 -14.55 -19.49
N ARG A 700 -3.36 -14.67 -20.63
CA ARG A 700 -3.91 -15.24 -21.88
C ARG A 700 -4.68 -16.55 -21.62
N PRO A 701 -5.92 -16.69 -22.13
CA PRO A 701 -6.69 -17.94 -21.99
C PRO A 701 -5.94 -19.13 -22.61
N LYS A 702 -5.51 -20.08 -21.77
CA LYS A 702 -4.90 -21.33 -22.21
C LYS A 702 -6.00 -22.38 -22.34
N ASN A 703 -6.14 -22.96 -23.53
CA ASN A 703 -7.10 -24.03 -23.81
C ASN A 703 -6.79 -25.27 -22.95
N LEU A 704 -7.47 -25.37 -21.81
CA LEU A 704 -7.44 -26.55 -20.95
C LEU A 704 -8.11 -27.73 -21.68
N GLY A 705 -7.47 -28.90 -21.62
CA GLY A 705 -7.90 -30.07 -22.37
C GLY A 705 -9.28 -30.58 -21.97
N SER A 706 -10.15 -30.75 -22.97
CA SER A 706 -11.39 -31.54 -22.94
C SER A 706 -12.45 -31.20 -21.88
N ALA A 707 -13.39 -30.34 -22.27
CA ALA A 707 -14.81 -30.71 -22.23
C ALA A 707 -15.42 -30.47 -23.62
N LYS A 708 -16.31 -31.35 -24.11
CA LYS A 708 -16.95 -31.15 -25.43
C LYS A 708 -18.01 -30.06 -25.34
N SER A 709 -17.73 -28.89 -25.91
CA SER A 709 -18.80 -27.94 -26.27
C SER A 709 -19.74 -28.61 -27.27
N LEU A 710 -21.05 -28.60 -27.00
CA LEU A 710 -22.06 -28.95 -27.99
C LEU A 710 -22.17 -27.80 -28.98
N ALA A 711 -21.74 -28.04 -30.23
CA ALA A 711 -21.82 -27.06 -31.29
C ALA A 711 -23.29 -26.83 -31.72
N LEU A 712 -23.94 -25.80 -31.17
CA LEU A 712 -25.14 -25.22 -31.77
C LEU A 712 -24.72 -24.48 -33.05
N HIS A 713 -24.90 -25.14 -34.20
CA HIS A 713 -24.73 -24.53 -35.52
C HIS A 713 -25.85 -23.51 -35.79
N GLY A 714 -25.58 -22.23 -35.49
CA GLY A 714 -26.21 -21.10 -36.16
C GLY A 714 -25.38 -20.71 -37.40
N SER A 715 -26.02 -20.61 -38.56
CA SER A 715 -25.37 -20.13 -39.80
C SER A 715 -24.98 -18.65 -39.66
N GLY A 716 -23.76 -18.31 -40.05
CA GLY A 716 -23.20 -16.97 -39.81
C GLY A 716 -23.54 -15.93 -40.89
N GLU A 717 -23.42 -14.66 -40.50
CA GLU A 717 -23.17 -13.52 -41.39
C GLU A 717 -21.91 -12.79 -40.92
N SER A 718 -21.17 -12.20 -41.86
CA SER A 718 -19.89 -11.53 -41.59
C SER A 718 -20.09 -10.06 -41.25
N ALA A 719 -19.93 -9.70 -39.97
CA ALA A 719 -19.82 -8.31 -39.54
C ALA A 719 -18.40 -7.76 -39.74
N GLY A 720 -18.31 -6.46 -40.10
CA GLY A 720 -17.06 -5.78 -40.46
C GLY A 720 -16.21 -5.30 -39.27
N PRO A 721 -15.22 -4.42 -39.51
CA PRO A 721 -14.30 -3.94 -38.48
C PRO A 721 -15.02 -3.16 -37.38
N HIS A 722 -14.51 -3.29 -36.15
CA HIS A 722 -15.04 -2.75 -34.90
C HIS A 722 -15.79 -1.41 -35.03
N ALA A 723 -17.12 -1.49 -35.07
CA ALA A 723 -17.97 -0.33 -34.75
C ALA A 723 -17.70 0.07 -33.29
N GLY A 724 -17.58 1.37 -33.04
CA GLY A 724 -17.17 1.89 -31.73
C GLY A 724 -18.18 1.54 -30.64
N LEU A 725 -17.79 0.65 -29.72
CA LEU A 725 -18.40 0.59 -28.40
C LEU A 725 -18.17 1.93 -27.71
N GLN A 726 -19.22 2.52 -27.13
CA GLN A 726 -19.15 3.80 -26.42
C GLN A 726 -18.89 3.55 -24.93
N TRP A 727 -18.12 4.46 -24.32
CA TRP A 727 -17.30 4.24 -23.12
C TRP A 727 -17.57 5.25 -22.01
#